data_AF-A0A940XP88-F1
#
_entry.id   AF-A0A940XP88-F1
#
_cell.length_a   1.000
_cell.length_b   1.000
_cell.length_c   1.000
_cell.angle_alpha   90.00
_cell.angle_beta   90.00
_cell.angle_gamma   90.00
#
_symmetry.space_group_name_H-M   'P 1'
#
loop_
_entity.id
_entity.type
_entity.pdbx_description
1 polymer ?
#
loop_
_entity_poly.entity_id
_entity_poly.type
_entity_poly.pdbx_seq_one_letter_code
_entity_poly.pdbx_strand_id
1 'polypeptide(L)'
;MWSRARGAGRAVGVLLGVALAVGSLPALSGEAVADTRAASPRTGARSAGDDAGGLTKTEATETAATESEAFAEAEKTGEAVEIASLRGETREVFATPEGELEAREHLRPVWTRTGGGWKRIDTDLAATAGGAVAPKASTMDMEFSGGGDGPLVRMRRAGRELSLSWPTPLPRPEIAGPAATYRSVLPEVDLRLTAQEDGFTQLLVVKTAEAAAGPELARLQLEMDTQGLSVAKTDEGGLQALDRGAQGAVFEASKPMMWDSGPGGLAPVEVEVPAGQNAVALTPDADVLKGEDTVYPVYIEPQWYSPRASAWTMVSKYRANSPQWKFNGESDAGMGYCGWSSCDPHDTKRLFYRIPTSRFAGTSILSAEFVVRNTWSASCAARTVELYETKGISSSTTWADQDNSGFWPRKLASESFAYGHAGCAAKDVGFNVKSAVQAAADREDVSMTFGLRAASESDGNAWKRFSDKAYLRVRYNRPPAQITMSQPTREDGGTCEKPSSAARVRGLGEIHADNVTDPDGDGVTAGWKPAMTAVKRSGSEEEARQFCEQRPQVKGRWTFETAHGSPLVTPDASAEGNAMTLYGGAEIGSGWVDGGVDLDGVDDYGVTSVVPVDTGGSFTVSAWAQAAAAPEHGVALLDVPGTAQSAFTVRYEPSATPETDPGRWRIVMAAADTGTATVTHVDNGQFFSPTDWTHLALVYDGFAKHLALYVNGELQVLACADADGDGMPDDSACTDRVSWADDVLSFASEQPLQLGRARTGTNTWGDYWPGTVSDLWAFQGALTTDQVRHLAVGMPGMPTAVPGEAT
;
A
#
# COMPACT_ATOMS: atom_id res chain seq x y z
N MET A 1 -30.29 31.09 -27.86
CA MET A 1 -31.60 31.29 -28.55
C MET A 1 -32.71 30.81 -27.62
N TRP A 2 -33.83 31.55 -27.63
CA TRP A 2 -34.90 31.58 -26.64
C TRP A 2 -35.78 30.32 -26.47
N SER A 3 -36.11 30.05 -25.20
CA SER A 3 -37.46 30.01 -24.59
C SER A 3 -38.63 29.19 -25.19
N ARG A 4 -39.16 28.33 -24.29
CA ARG A 4 -40.57 28.21 -23.81
C ARG A 4 -41.70 27.69 -24.70
N ALA A 5 -42.53 26.88 -24.00
CA ALA A 5 -44.01 26.87 -23.90
C ALA A 5 -44.67 25.59 -24.46
N ARG A 6 -45.26 24.70 -23.63
CA ARG A 6 -46.49 24.75 -22.79
C ARG A 6 -47.80 24.51 -23.57
N GLY A 7 -48.54 23.51 -23.07
CA GLY A 7 -50.02 23.42 -23.05
C GLY A 7 -50.63 22.63 -24.21
N ALA A 8 -51.75 21.94 -24.09
CA ALA A 8 -52.69 21.67 -23.01
C ALA A 8 -53.69 20.62 -23.52
N GLY A 9 -54.40 19.89 -22.65
CA GLY A 9 -55.60 19.15 -23.07
C GLY A 9 -56.13 18.08 -22.10
N ARG A 10 -57.09 18.48 -21.25
CA ARG A 10 -58.01 17.64 -20.45
C ARG A 10 -58.92 16.80 -21.41
N ALA A 11 -59.62 15.72 -21.07
CA ALA A 11 -60.55 15.50 -19.96
C ALA A 11 -61.21 14.08 -20.01
N VAL A 12 -61.47 13.50 -18.84
CA VAL A 12 -62.70 12.78 -18.37
C VAL A 12 -63.14 11.43 -18.96
N GLY A 13 -63.36 10.46 -18.05
CA GLY A 13 -64.26 9.31 -18.23
C GLY A 13 -64.19 8.27 -17.09
N VAL A 14 -65.15 8.31 -16.16
CA VAL A 14 -65.33 7.47 -14.96
C VAL A 14 -66.15 6.20 -15.27
N LEU A 15 -65.89 5.06 -14.58
CA LEU A 15 -66.85 4.05 -14.05
C LEU A 15 -66.05 2.92 -13.35
N LEU A 16 -65.97 2.80 -12.01
CA LEU A 16 -66.88 2.21 -11.01
C LEU A 16 -67.12 0.68 -11.14
N GLY A 17 -66.65 -0.09 -10.14
CA GLY A 17 -66.92 -1.52 -9.96
C GLY A 17 -66.37 -2.05 -8.62
N VAL A 18 -67.22 -2.08 -7.59
CA VAL A 18 -67.01 -2.60 -6.24
C VAL A 18 -67.36 -4.10 -6.18
N ALA A 19 -66.61 -4.91 -5.43
CA ALA A 19 -67.14 -6.15 -4.83
C ALA A 19 -66.37 -6.53 -3.55
N LEU A 20 -67.08 -6.47 -2.42
CA LEU A 20 -66.76 -7.03 -1.10
C LEU A 20 -67.14 -8.52 -1.05
N ALA A 21 -66.38 -9.34 -0.33
CA ALA A 21 -66.90 -10.56 0.28
C ALA A 21 -66.17 -10.89 1.60
N VAL A 22 -66.95 -11.31 2.58
CA VAL A 22 -66.70 -11.42 4.02
C VAL A 22 -66.72 -12.89 4.44
N GLY A 23 -65.99 -13.22 5.51
CA GLY A 23 -66.30 -14.31 6.46
C GLY A 23 -65.28 -15.47 6.46
N SER A 24 -64.97 -16.18 7.56
CA SER A 24 -65.34 -16.13 8.98
C SER A 24 -64.38 -17.09 9.73
N LEU A 25 -64.07 -16.83 11.00
CA LEU A 25 -63.41 -17.77 11.93
C LEU A 25 -64.31 -18.98 12.27
N PRO A 26 -63.74 -20.08 12.79
CA PRO A 26 -63.87 -20.29 14.25
C PRO A 26 -62.62 -20.86 14.94
N ALA A 27 -62.51 -20.56 16.22
CA ALA A 27 -61.67 -21.26 17.19
C ALA A 27 -62.48 -22.35 17.89
N LEU A 28 -61.88 -23.49 18.23
CA LEU A 28 -62.23 -24.30 19.41
C LEU A 28 -61.01 -25.10 19.90
N SER A 29 -60.97 -25.19 21.22
CA SER A 29 -59.96 -25.72 22.13
C SER A 29 -59.91 -27.25 22.23
N GLY A 30 -58.78 -27.77 22.74
CA GLY A 30 -58.65 -29.15 23.21
C GLY A 30 -57.33 -29.37 23.95
N GLU A 31 -57.36 -29.25 25.28
CA GLU A 31 -56.33 -29.77 26.18
C GLU A 31 -56.33 -31.30 26.19
N ALA A 32 -55.15 -31.92 26.28
CA ALA A 32 -54.97 -33.18 26.99
C ALA A 32 -53.53 -33.29 27.53
N VAL A 33 -53.48 -33.50 28.84
CA VAL A 33 -52.34 -33.74 29.72
C VAL A 33 -51.83 -35.18 29.56
N ALA A 34 -50.51 -35.39 29.55
CA ALA A 34 -49.86 -36.52 30.22
C ALA A 34 -48.35 -36.29 30.33
N ASP A 35 -47.92 -35.93 31.53
CA ASP A 35 -46.56 -35.98 32.04
C ASP A 35 -46.17 -37.46 32.26
N THR A 36 -44.95 -37.85 31.90
CA THR A 36 -44.26 -38.94 32.60
C THR A 36 -42.76 -38.70 32.55
N ARG A 37 -42.26 -38.08 33.62
CA ARG A 37 -40.86 -38.06 34.00
C ARG A 37 -40.27 -39.46 34.22
N ALA A 38 -38.95 -39.48 34.07
CA ALA A 38 -37.93 -40.25 34.79
C ALA A 38 -37.43 -41.55 34.15
N ALA A 39 -36.19 -41.51 33.65
CA ALA A 39 -35.07 -42.17 34.33
C ALA A 39 -33.72 -41.79 33.67
N SER A 40 -32.84 -41.13 34.43
CA SER A 40 -31.38 -41.30 34.24
C SER A 40 -30.99 -42.71 34.70
N PRO A 41 -29.93 -43.33 34.15
CA PRO A 41 -28.65 -43.24 34.86
C PRO A 41 -27.38 -43.25 33.99
N ARG A 42 -26.41 -42.46 34.47
CA ARG A 42 -24.97 -42.76 34.64
C ARG A 42 -24.10 -43.15 33.43
N THR A 43 -23.08 -42.28 33.29
CA THR A 43 -21.65 -42.58 33.04
C THR A 43 -21.26 -43.18 31.70
N GLY A 44 -20.62 -42.36 30.87
CA GLY A 44 -19.84 -42.81 29.71
C GLY A 44 -19.69 -41.79 28.57
N ALA A 45 -19.79 -40.48 28.80
CA ALA A 45 -19.51 -39.51 27.74
C ALA A 45 -18.02 -39.16 27.75
N ARG A 46 -17.27 -39.74 26.81
CA ARG A 46 -16.01 -39.16 26.34
C ARG A 46 -16.30 -37.74 25.87
N SER A 47 -15.46 -36.82 26.33
CA SER A 47 -15.38 -35.46 25.81
C SER A 47 -15.28 -35.50 24.28
N ALA A 48 -16.21 -34.82 23.62
CA ALA A 48 -16.01 -34.28 22.29
C ALA A 48 -15.56 -32.83 22.51
N GLY A 49 -14.28 -32.69 22.83
CA GLY A 49 -13.54 -31.46 22.65
C GLY A 49 -12.83 -31.51 21.31
N ASP A 50 -12.72 -30.35 20.68
CA ASP A 50 -11.86 -30.02 19.54
C ASP A 50 -12.16 -30.75 18.21
N ASP A 51 -12.93 -30.06 17.35
CA ASP A 51 -12.65 -30.01 15.91
C ASP A 51 -12.85 -28.56 15.43
N ALA A 52 -12.03 -27.68 16.01
CA ALA A 52 -11.44 -26.59 15.25
C ALA A 52 -10.43 -27.23 14.29
N GLY A 53 -10.87 -27.62 13.10
CA GLY A 53 -10.06 -28.44 12.21
C GLY A 53 -10.75 -28.72 10.89
N GLY A 54 -10.90 -27.69 10.07
CA GLY A 54 -11.47 -27.77 8.72
C GLY A 54 -10.69 -26.96 7.67
N LEU A 55 -9.42 -26.65 7.95
CA LEU A 55 -8.39 -26.36 6.97
C LEU A 55 -7.28 -27.40 7.16
N THR A 56 -7.63 -28.68 7.04
CA THR A 56 -6.64 -29.75 6.98
C THR A 56 -6.37 -30.11 5.53
N LYS A 57 -5.29 -29.50 5.01
CA LYS A 57 -4.24 -30.18 4.24
C LYS A 57 -4.61 -30.76 2.87
N THR A 58 -4.84 -29.87 1.91
CA THR A 58 -4.35 -29.85 0.50
C THR A 58 -4.64 -28.42 0.04
N GLU A 59 -3.75 -27.54 -0.38
CA GLU A 59 -2.48 -27.65 -1.09
C GLU A 59 -1.40 -26.95 -0.25
N ALA A 60 -0.37 -27.68 0.18
CA ALA A 60 0.93 -27.03 0.32
C ALA A 60 1.37 -26.83 -1.13
N THR A 61 0.95 -25.74 -1.74
CA THR A 61 1.52 -25.31 -3.00
C THR A 61 3.02 -25.25 -2.77
N GLU A 62 3.77 -26.08 -3.48
CA GLU A 62 5.24 -26.01 -3.42
C GLU A 62 5.61 -24.54 -3.62
N THR A 63 6.34 -23.98 -2.67
CA THR A 63 6.69 -22.57 -2.74
C THR A 63 8.04 -22.49 -3.44
N ALA A 64 8.06 -21.94 -4.64
CA ALA A 64 9.29 -21.70 -5.38
C ALA A 64 9.89 -20.35 -4.96
N ALA A 65 11.23 -20.26 -4.91
CA ALA A 65 11.88 -19.02 -4.54
C ALA A 65 11.81 -17.98 -5.66
N THR A 66 11.81 -18.43 -6.92
CA THR A 66 11.85 -17.60 -8.13
C THR A 66 10.68 -17.88 -9.08
N GLU A 67 10.43 -16.94 -10.01
CA GLU A 67 9.39 -17.10 -11.05
C GLU A 67 9.68 -18.29 -11.97
N SER A 68 10.93 -18.45 -12.44
CA SER A 68 11.31 -19.53 -13.36
C SER A 68 11.14 -20.92 -12.75
N GLU A 69 11.50 -21.10 -11.48
CA GLU A 69 11.26 -22.36 -10.76
C GLU A 69 9.77 -22.64 -10.61
N ALA A 70 8.97 -21.61 -10.36
CA ALA A 70 7.53 -21.74 -10.19
C ALA A 70 6.85 -22.18 -11.50
N PHE A 71 7.19 -21.56 -12.63
CA PHE A 71 6.66 -21.95 -13.94
C PHE A 71 7.07 -23.37 -14.33
N ALA A 72 8.34 -23.74 -14.10
CA ALA A 72 8.81 -25.09 -14.39
C ALA A 72 8.09 -26.17 -13.56
N GLU A 73 7.86 -25.90 -12.26
CA GLU A 73 7.13 -26.84 -11.41
C GLU A 73 5.62 -26.84 -11.70
N ALA A 74 5.03 -25.70 -12.07
CA ALA A 74 3.63 -25.61 -12.46
C ALA A 74 3.35 -26.38 -13.76
N GLU A 75 4.24 -26.27 -14.75
CA GLU A 75 4.19 -27.07 -15.98
C GLU A 75 4.33 -28.56 -15.67
N LYS A 76 5.26 -28.91 -14.77
CA LYS A 76 5.55 -30.31 -14.39
C LYS A 76 4.41 -30.97 -13.60
N THR A 77 3.76 -30.24 -12.71
CA THR A 77 2.71 -30.77 -11.82
C THR A 77 1.31 -30.63 -12.40
N GLY A 78 1.09 -29.64 -13.27
CA GLY A 78 -0.24 -29.23 -13.70
C GLY A 78 -1.02 -28.47 -12.62
N GLU A 79 -0.35 -28.00 -11.56
CA GLU A 79 -0.93 -27.20 -10.48
C GLU A 79 -0.29 -25.82 -10.44
N ALA A 80 -1.02 -24.80 -10.00
CA ALA A 80 -0.45 -23.46 -9.87
C ALA A 80 0.57 -23.43 -8.71
N VAL A 81 1.73 -22.78 -8.89
CA VAL A 81 2.84 -22.78 -7.94
C VAL A 81 3.08 -21.37 -7.42
N GLU A 82 3.17 -21.18 -6.10
CA GLU A 82 3.35 -19.83 -5.52
C GLU A 82 4.80 -19.34 -5.71
N ILE A 83 4.92 -18.07 -6.12
CA ILE A 83 6.18 -17.37 -6.34
C ILE A 83 6.53 -16.57 -5.07
N ALA A 84 7.40 -17.11 -4.22
CA ALA A 84 7.71 -16.51 -2.92
C ALA A 84 8.32 -15.10 -3.02
N SER A 85 9.12 -14.83 -4.06
CA SER A 85 9.77 -13.53 -4.28
C SER A 85 8.78 -12.40 -4.55
N LEU A 86 7.57 -12.71 -5.03
CA LEU A 86 6.50 -11.75 -5.31
C LEU A 86 5.45 -11.67 -4.20
N ARG A 87 5.65 -12.41 -3.09
CA ARG A 87 4.75 -12.38 -1.94
C ARG A 87 4.83 -11.04 -1.21
N GLY A 88 3.67 -10.51 -0.84
CA GLY A 88 3.53 -9.35 0.03
C GLY A 88 2.57 -9.63 1.19
N GLU A 89 2.42 -8.69 2.12
CA GLU A 89 1.51 -8.85 3.26
C GLU A 89 0.05 -9.09 2.82
N THR A 90 -0.36 -8.44 1.73
CA THR A 90 -1.70 -8.55 1.12
C THR A 90 -1.67 -9.23 -0.24
N ARG A 91 -0.54 -9.78 -0.70
CA ARG A 91 -0.39 -10.27 -2.07
C ARG A 91 0.21 -11.66 -2.12
N GLU A 92 -0.40 -12.51 -2.91
CA GLU A 92 0.13 -13.81 -3.31
C GLU A 92 0.16 -13.86 -4.84
N VAL A 93 1.24 -14.38 -5.43
CA VAL A 93 1.36 -14.54 -6.88
C VAL A 93 1.72 -15.97 -7.20
N PHE A 94 1.06 -16.52 -8.21
CA PHE A 94 1.23 -17.90 -8.64
C PHE A 94 1.59 -17.94 -10.11
N ALA A 95 2.50 -18.83 -10.48
CA ALA A 95 2.70 -19.29 -11.84
C ALA A 95 1.64 -20.34 -12.15
N THR A 96 0.88 -20.17 -13.23
CA THR A 96 -0.09 -21.20 -13.65
C THR A 96 0.55 -22.20 -14.62
N PRO A 97 0.01 -23.42 -14.74
CA PRO A 97 0.47 -24.40 -15.74
C PRO A 97 0.32 -23.94 -17.18
N GLU A 98 -0.50 -22.91 -17.41
CA GLU A 98 -0.72 -22.30 -18.73
C GLU A 98 0.34 -21.25 -19.11
N GLY A 99 1.29 -20.93 -18.22
CA GLY A 99 2.29 -19.89 -18.45
C GLY A 99 1.85 -18.48 -18.03
N GLU A 100 0.73 -18.35 -17.31
CA GLU A 100 0.19 -17.06 -16.87
C GLU A 100 0.58 -16.75 -15.42
N LEU A 101 0.57 -15.47 -15.04
CA LEU A 101 0.63 -15.06 -13.63
C LEU A 101 -0.78 -14.88 -13.06
N GLU A 102 -1.07 -15.51 -11.92
CA GLU A 102 -2.27 -15.27 -11.12
C GLU A 102 -1.89 -14.52 -9.83
N ALA A 103 -2.30 -13.27 -9.68
CA ALA A 103 -2.20 -12.53 -8.43
C ALA A 103 -3.50 -12.58 -7.63
N ARG A 104 -3.36 -12.65 -6.30
CA ARG A 104 -4.44 -12.46 -5.33
C ARG A 104 -4.11 -11.24 -4.47
N GLU A 105 -4.84 -10.15 -4.69
CA GLU A 105 -4.75 -8.91 -3.90
C GLU A 105 -5.81 -8.93 -2.81
N HIS A 106 -5.38 -9.27 -1.60
CA HIS A 106 -6.24 -9.38 -0.43
C HIS A 106 -6.57 -8.01 0.16
N LEU A 107 -7.83 -7.82 0.56
CA LEU A 107 -8.26 -6.60 1.25
C LEU A 107 -7.51 -6.41 2.58
N ARG A 108 -7.26 -7.51 3.28
CA ARG A 108 -6.61 -7.55 4.59
C ARG A 108 -5.30 -8.33 4.50
N PRO A 109 -4.28 -8.03 5.33
CA PRO A 109 -3.06 -8.81 5.33
C PRO A 109 -3.32 -10.27 5.67
N VAL A 110 -2.70 -11.17 4.90
CA VAL A 110 -2.73 -12.62 5.11
C VAL A 110 -1.34 -13.18 5.43
N TRP A 111 -0.30 -12.38 5.20
CA TRP A 111 1.10 -12.67 5.52
C TRP A 111 1.73 -11.53 6.32
N THR A 112 2.71 -11.87 7.17
CA THR A 112 3.62 -10.93 7.81
C THR A 112 5.05 -11.45 7.73
N ARG A 113 6.03 -10.55 7.77
CA ARG A 113 7.45 -10.91 7.78
C ARG A 113 7.99 -10.82 9.20
N THR A 114 8.56 -11.91 9.68
CA THR A 114 9.24 -11.99 10.99
C THR A 114 10.73 -12.22 10.77
N GLY A 115 11.54 -12.18 11.84
CA GLY A 115 12.98 -12.50 11.76
C GLY A 115 13.31 -13.89 11.19
N GLY A 116 12.33 -14.79 11.10
CA GLY A 116 12.44 -16.10 10.44
C GLY A 116 11.80 -16.19 9.04
N GLY A 117 11.47 -15.06 8.41
CA GLY A 117 10.81 -15.01 7.10
C GLY A 117 9.29 -14.80 7.17
N TRP A 118 8.62 -15.04 6.05
CA TRP A 118 7.17 -14.90 5.89
C TRP A 118 6.40 -15.94 6.72
N LYS A 119 5.36 -15.48 7.42
CA LYS A 119 4.42 -16.33 8.17
C LYS A 119 3.00 -15.89 7.88
N ARG A 120 2.07 -16.85 7.88
CA ARG A 120 0.64 -16.53 7.88
C ARG A 120 0.32 -15.71 9.12
N ILE A 121 -0.57 -14.74 8.95
CA ILE A 121 -1.10 -13.97 10.07
C ILE A 121 -1.83 -14.90 11.04
N ASP A 122 -1.55 -14.75 12.33
CA ASP A 122 -2.17 -15.47 13.43
C ASP A 122 -2.35 -14.48 14.58
N THR A 123 -3.57 -13.98 14.72
CA THR A 123 -3.91 -12.95 15.72
C THR A 123 -4.21 -13.53 17.10
N ASP A 124 -4.17 -14.86 17.27
CA ASP A 124 -4.34 -15.47 18.58
C ASP A 124 -3.27 -14.95 19.53
N LEU A 125 -3.72 -14.54 20.71
CA LEU A 125 -2.87 -13.98 21.74
C LEU A 125 -2.10 -15.06 22.50
N ALA A 126 -0.83 -14.81 22.74
CA ALA A 126 0.04 -15.62 23.57
C ALA A 126 0.81 -14.73 24.57
N ALA A 127 1.13 -15.29 25.73
CA ALA A 127 1.98 -14.59 26.71
C ALA A 127 3.40 -14.45 26.17
N THR A 128 4.00 -13.26 26.35
CA THR A 128 5.40 -12.99 26.01
C THR A 128 6.32 -13.33 27.19
N ALA A 129 7.62 -13.47 26.93
CA ALA A 129 8.61 -13.71 27.99
C ALA A 129 8.66 -12.58 29.03
N GLY A 130 8.26 -11.35 28.65
CA GLY A 130 8.18 -10.19 29.52
C GLY A 130 6.89 -10.09 30.34
N GLY A 131 5.98 -11.06 30.24
CA GLY A 131 4.70 -11.07 30.96
C GLY A 131 3.58 -10.28 30.30
N ALA A 132 3.82 -9.65 29.14
CA ALA A 132 2.80 -9.06 28.30
C ALA A 132 2.06 -10.13 27.48
N VAL A 133 1.11 -9.73 26.65
CA VAL A 133 0.33 -10.60 25.77
C VAL A 133 0.37 -10.05 24.35
N ALA A 134 0.74 -10.85 23.35
CA ALA A 134 0.89 -10.39 21.96
C ALA A 134 0.27 -11.39 20.97
N PRO A 135 -0.19 -10.95 19.79
CA PRO A 135 -0.56 -11.85 18.71
C PRO A 135 0.65 -12.67 18.27
N LYS A 136 0.44 -13.92 17.86
CA LYS A 136 1.53 -14.80 17.39
C LYS A 136 2.18 -14.30 16.10
N ALA A 137 1.41 -13.65 15.22
CA ALA A 137 1.89 -13.05 13.98
C ALA A 137 0.93 -11.96 13.47
N SER A 138 1.39 -10.70 13.42
CA SER A 138 0.68 -9.53 12.85
C SER A 138 1.63 -8.69 12.00
N THR A 139 1.10 -7.78 11.18
CA THR A 139 1.91 -6.88 10.33
C THR A 139 2.53 -5.69 11.07
N MET A 140 2.02 -5.40 12.27
CA MET A 140 2.64 -4.49 13.23
C MET A 140 3.01 -5.28 14.48
N ASP A 141 4.12 -4.92 15.11
CA ASP A 141 4.47 -5.49 16.42
C ASP A 141 3.58 -4.83 17.47
N MET A 142 2.87 -5.65 18.26
CA MET A 142 1.86 -5.20 19.19
C MET A 142 1.92 -6.02 20.47
N GLU A 143 1.92 -5.35 21.61
CA GLU A 143 1.92 -5.97 22.93
C GLU A 143 0.82 -5.35 23.80
N PHE A 144 -0.09 -6.17 24.31
CA PHE A 144 -1.07 -5.82 25.33
C PHE A 144 -0.52 -6.08 26.73
N SER A 145 -0.94 -5.29 27.71
CA SER A 145 -0.52 -5.42 29.10
C SER A 145 -0.79 -6.81 29.70
N GLY A 146 0.14 -7.29 30.53
CA GLY A 146 -0.11 -8.43 31.42
C GLY A 146 -0.89 -8.08 32.70
N GLY A 147 -1.25 -6.80 32.89
CA GLY A 147 -1.71 -6.21 34.14
C GLY A 147 -0.60 -5.44 34.88
N GLY A 148 -0.97 -4.69 35.93
CA GLY A 148 -0.09 -3.80 36.68
C GLY A 148 0.00 -2.40 36.07
N ASP A 149 1.11 -1.70 36.33
CA ASP A 149 1.33 -0.29 35.95
C ASP A 149 1.95 -0.10 34.55
N GLY A 150 2.17 -1.19 33.82
CA GLY A 150 2.71 -1.13 32.46
C GLY A 150 1.70 -0.56 31.45
N PRO A 151 2.15 -0.08 30.28
CA PRO A 151 1.26 0.40 29.23
C PRO A 151 0.19 -0.62 28.87
N LEU A 152 -1.03 -0.14 28.64
CA LEU A 152 -2.18 -0.94 28.19
C LEU A 152 -1.85 -1.64 26.87
N VAL A 153 -1.25 -0.89 25.95
CA VAL A 153 -0.81 -1.37 24.64
C VAL A 153 0.46 -0.65 24.21
N ARG A 154 1.37 -1.38 23.55
CA ARG A 154 2.49 -0.83 22.78
C ARG A 154 2.34 -1.30 21.33
N MET A 155 2.52 -0.38 20.40
CA MET A 155 2.53 -0.65 18.96
C MET A 155 3.85 -0.17 18.36
N ARG A 156 4.47 -1.01 17.53
CA ARG A 156 5.70 -0.69 16.82
C ARG A 156 5.57 -0.98 15.33
N ARG A 157 6.06 -0.03 14.53
CA ARG A 157 6.15 -0.18 13.08
C ARG A 157 7.25 0.72 12.54
N ALA A 158 8.05 0.23 11.61
CA ALA A 158 9.12 1.00 10.97
C ALA A 158 10.06 1.74 11.97
N GLY A 159 10.41 1.09 13.09
CA GLY A 159 11.27 1.69 14.11
C GLY A 159 10.61 2.83 14.92
N ARG A 160 9.29 3.01 14.83
CA ARG A 160 8.50 3.96 15.62
C ARG A 160 7.65 3.22 16.63
N GLU A 161 7.38 3.88 17.76
CA GLU A 161 6.58 3.33 18.84
C GLU A 161 5.50 4.31 19.29
N LEU A 162 4.29 3.80 19.47
CA LEU A 162 3.21 4.47 20.20
C LEU A 162 2.76 3.54 21.32
N SER A 163 2.63 4.06 22.54
CA SER A 163 2.04 3.34 23.65
C SER A 163 0.93 4.14 24.31
N LEU A 164 -0.08 3.43 24.79
CA LEU A 164 -1.17 3.99 25.58
C LEU A 164 -1.18 3.30 26.94
N SER A 165 -1.35 4.07 28.02
CA SER A 165 -1.45 3.57 29.39
C SER A 165 -2.82 3.87 29.96
N TRP A 166 -3.32 2.92 30.75
CA TRP A 166 -4.55 3.10 31.51
C TRP A 166 -4.27 3.94 32.77
N PRO A 167 -5.18 4.83 33.21
CA PRO A 167 -4.93 5.74 34.36
C PRO A 167 -4.65 5.06 35.70
N THR A 168 -5.06 3.80 35.84
CA THR A 168 -4.94 3.01 37.06
C THR A 168 -4.27 1.67 36.76
N PRO A 169 -3.70 0.99 37.78
CA PRO A 169 -3.10 -0.33 37.58
C PRO A 169 -4.11 -1.29 36.96
N LEU A 170 -3.71 -1.96 35.87
CA LEU A 170 -4.57 -2.87 35.14
C LEU A 170 -4.71 -4.22 35.88
N PRO A 171 -5.90 -4.85 35.87
CA PRO A 171 -6.03 -6.25 36.28
C PRO A 171 -5.30 -7.16 35.27
N ARG A 172 -5.10 -8.42 35.62
CA ARG A 172 -4.60 -9.40 34.63
C ARG A 172 -5.70 -9.69 33.59
N PRO A 173 -5.38 -9.78 32.29
CA PRO A 173 -6.37 -10.06 31.27
C PRO A 173 -6.78 -11.54 31.23
N GLU A 174 -8.05 -11.77 30.91
CA GLU A 174 -8.58 -13.06 30.43
C GLU A 174 -8.34 -13.15 28.92
N ILE A 175 -7.62 -14.17 28.45
CA ILE A 175 -7.29 -14.35 27.03
C ILE A 175 -8.22 -15.37 26.39
N ALA A 176 -8.81 -15.03 25.24
CA ALA A 176 -9.61 -15.92 24.41
C ALA A 176 -9.37 -15.61 22.93
N GLY A 177 -8.63 -16.50 22.23
CA GLY A 177 -8.23 -16.29 20.84
C GLY A 177 -7.49 -14.94 20.68
N PRO A 178 -7.96 -14.02 19.82
CA PRO A 178 -7.34 -12.71 19.63
C PRO A 178 -7.70 -11.67 20.70
N ALA A 179 -8.54 -12.01 21.69
CA ALA A 179 -9.07 -11.06 22.66
C ALA A 179 -8.41 -11.16 24.04
N ALA A 180 -8.08 -10.00 24.63
CA ALA A 180 -7.67 -9.83 26.02
C ALA A 180 -8.72 -8.99 26.76
N THR A 181 -9.39 -9.55 27.76
CA THR A 181 -10.42 -8.87 28.57
C THR A 181 -9.91 -8.56 29.98
N TYR A 182 -9.82 -7.28 30.29
CA TYR A 182 -9.49 -6.72 31.59
C TYR A 182 -10.81 -6.45 32.34
N ARG A 183 -11.10 -7.27 33.36
CA ARG A 183 -12.33 -7.15 34.15
C ARG A 183 -12.23 -6.02 35.16
N SER A 184 -13.28 -5.20 35.26
CA SER A 184 -13.37 -4.17 36.29
C SER A 184 -12.18 -3.20 36.29
N VAL A 185 -11.77 -2.72 35.12
CA VAL A 185 -10.74 -1.66 34.98
C VAL A 185 -11.17 -0.34 35.63
N LEU A 186 -12.49 -0.14 35.71
CA LEU A 186 -13.19 0.75 36.64
C LEU A 186 -14.35 -0.07 37.26
N PRO A 187 -14.94 0.36 38.38
CA PRO A 187 -16.11 -0.31 38.95
C PRO A 187 -17.21 -0.52 37.90
N GLU A 188 -17.63 -1.77 37.70
CA GLU A 188 -18.63 -2.15 36.69
C GLU A 188 -18.31 -1.78 35.22
N VAL A 189 -17.03 -1.57 34.89
CA VAL A 189 -16.55 -1.35 33.52
C VAL A 189 -15.49 -2.40 33.15
N ASP A 190 -15.75 -3.15 32.09
CA ASP A 190 -14.73 -4.05 31.51
C ASP A 190 -14.08 -3.39 30.30
N LEU A 191 -12.81 -3.74 30.03
CA LEU A 191 -12.06 -3.32 28.85
C LEU A 191 -11.65 -4.55 28.07
N ARG A 192 -12.02 -4.65 26.80
CA ARG A 192 -11.59 -5.72 25.90
C ARG A 192 -10.74 -5.15 24.78
N LEU A 193 -9.50 -5.64 24.65
CA LEU A 193 -8.67 -5.43 23.47
C LEU A 193 -8.78 -6.64 22.55
N THR A 194 -8.94 -6.43 21.25
CA THR A 194 -8.97 -7.51 20.26
C THR A 194 -7.90 -7.24 19.21
N ALA A 195 -6.91 -8.14 19.10
CA ALA A 195 -5.86 -8.03 18.10
C ALA A 195 -6.42 -8.25 16.68
N GLN A 196 -5.96 -7.42 15.75
CA GLN A 196 -6.21 -7.54 14.32
C GLN A 196 -4.88 -7.67 13.58
N GLU A 197 -4.96 -8.02 12.30
CA GLU A 197 -3.84 -8.29 11.40
C GLU A 197 -2.91 -7.07 11.25
N ASP A 198 -3.45 -5.86 11.34
CA ASP A 198 -2.79 -4.57 11.16
C ASP A 198 -3.15 -3.53 12.23
N GLY A 199 -3.74 -3.96 13.35
CA GLY A 199 -4.36 -3.06 14.31
C GLY A 199 -4.88 -3.76 15.57
N PHE A 200 -5.66 -3.03 16.36
CA PHE A 200 -6.53 -3.60 17.39
C PHE A 200 -7.79 -2.75 17.56
N THR A 201 -8.85 -3.39 18.06
CA THR A 201 -10.01 -2.68 18.62
C THR A 201 -9.95 -2.68 20.13
N GLN A 202 -10.41 -1.58 20.73
CA GLN A 202 -10.62 -1.43 22.15
C GLN A 202 -12.12 -1.25 22.39
N LEU A 203 -12.69 -2.04 23.29
CA LEU A 203 -14.11 -1.98 23.64
C LEU A 203 -14.24 -1.81 25.15
N LEU A 204 -14.72 -0.66 25.60
CA LEU A 204 -15.18 -0.49 26.98
C LEU A 204 -16.63 -0.94 27.08
N VAL A 205 -16.93 -1.77 28.07
CA VAL A 205 -18.28 -2.25 28.37
C VAL A 205 -18.70 -1.67 29.72
N VAL A 206 -19.50 -0.61 29.68
CA VAL A 206 -20.06 0.08 30.85
C VAL A 206 -21.35 -0.63 31.24
N LYS A 207 -21.34 -1.39 32.33
CA LYS A 207 -22.42 -2.35 32.64
C LYS A 207 -23.65 -1.71 33.27
N THR A 208 -23.51 -0.56 33.92
CA THR A 208 -24.57 0.03 34.76
C THR A 208 -24.59 1.56 34.66
N ALA A 209 -25.74 2.14 35.01
CA ALA A 209 -25.90 3.59 35.11
C ALA A 209 -25.02 4.24 36.19
N GLU A 210 -24.74 3.50 37.26
CA GLU A 210 -23.83 3.97 38.32
C GLU A 210 -22.40 4.11 37.80
N ALA A 211 -21.92 3.16 37.00
CA ALA A 211 -20.62 3.26 36.35
C ALA A 211 -20.56 4.45 35.39
N ALA A 212 -21.57 4.62 34.54
CA ALA A 212 -21.67 5.74 33.58
C ALA A 212 -21.72 7.13 34.23
N ALA A 213 -22.20 7.23 35.47
CA ALA A 213 -22.19 8.47 36.24
C ALA A 213 -20.82 8.80 36.86
N GLY A 214 -19.85 7.87 36.80
CA GLY A 214 -18.49 8.06 37.32
C GLY A 214 -17.73 9.17 36.60
N PRO A 215 -16.98 10.02 37.32
CA PRO A 215 -16.24 11.13 36.72
C PRO A 215 -15.16 10.67 35.73
N GLU A 216 -14.63 9.46 35.88
CA GLU A 216 -13.61 8.88 35.02
C GLU A 216 -14.11 8.59 33.59
N LEU A 217 -15.42 8.32 33.43
CA LEU A 217 -16.03 8.09 32.11
C LEU A 217 -16.58 9.36 31.46
N ALA A 218 -16.79 10.44 32.22
CA ALA A 218 -17.17 11.73 31.64
C ALA A 218 -16.08 12.29 30.72
N ARG A 219 -14.81 11.99 31.03
CA ARG A 219 -13.65 12.27 30.19
C ARG A 219 -12.53 11.29 30.53
N LEU A 220 -12.38 10.27 29.70
CA LEU A 220 -11.35 9.25 29.87
C LEU A 220 -10.03 9.74 29.25
N GLN A 221 -9.00 9.95 30.08
CA GLN A 221 -7.65 10.19 29.60
C GLN A 221 -6.88 8.88 29.55
N LEU A 222 -6.26 8.57 28.42
CA LEU A 222 -5.23 7.54 28.29
C LEU A 222 -3.90 8.27 28.19
N GLU A 223 -2.93 7.94 29.06
CA GLU A 223 -1.59 8.49 28.88
C GLU A 223 -0.99 7.93 27.60
N MET A 224 -0.21 8.74 26.90
CA MET A 224 0.36 8.39 25.61
C MET A 224 1.86 8.70 25.62
N ASP A 225 2.66 7.73 25.20
CA ASP A 225 4.09 7.92 24.97
C ASP A 225 4.41 7.56 23.51
N THR A 226 5.31 8.34 22.91
CA THR A 226 5.66 8.22 21.49
C THR A 226 7.15 8.30 21.27
N GLN A 227 7.68 7.43 20.40
CA GLN A 227 9.06 7.46 19.94
C GLN A 227 9.09 7.73 18.44
N GLY A 228 9.60 8.91 18.06
CA GLY A 228 9.69 9.35 16.67
C GLY A 228 8.35 9.71 16.01
N LEU A 229 7.28 9.88 16.78
CA LEU A 229 5.94 10.21 16.27
C LEU A 229 5.41 11.53 16.82
N SER A 230 4.64 12.25 16.01
CA SER A 230 3.72 13.31 16.43
C SER A 230 2.29 12.82 16.25
N VAL A 231 1.39 13.15 17.18
CA VAL A 231 -0.01 12.70 17.11
C VAL A 231 -0.92 13.89 16.95
N ALA A 232 -1.76 13.85 15.92
CA ALA A 232 -2.68 14.93 15.58
C ALA A 232 -4.10 14.40 15.38
N LYS A 233 -5.08 15.26 15.64
CA LYS A 233 -6.49 15.00 15.29
C LYS A 233 -6.67 15.20 13.78
N THR A 234 -7.43 14.31 13.15
CA THR A 234 -7.80 14.44 11.74
C THR A 234 -9.08 15.27 11.60
N ASP A 235 -9.31 15.87 10.43
CA ASP A 235 -10.55 16.60 10.12
C ASP A 235 -11.80 15.71 10.20
N GLU A 236 -11.62 14.39 10.03
CA GLU A 236 -12.69 13.39 10.18
C GLU A 236 -13.00 13.07 11.67
N GLY A 237 -12.29 13.67 12.62
CA GLY A 237 -12.49 13.47 14.06
C GLY A 237 -11.80 12.24 14.65
N GLY A 238 -10.90 11.60 13.89
CA GLY A 238 -9.99 10.56 14.35
C GLY A 238 -8.63 11.11 14.79
N LEU A 239 -7.63 10.23 14.88
CA LEU A 239 -6.24 10.57 15.14
C LEU A 239 -5.32 9.98 14.07
N GLN A 240 -4.19 10.63 13.84
CA GLN A 240 -3.07 10.11 13.09
C GLN A 240 -1.79 10.30 13.90
N ALA A 241 -0.98 9.24 13.98
CA ALA A 241 0.38 9.30 14.47
C ALA A 241 1.32 9.36 13.26
N LEU A 242 1.87 10.55 13.02
CA LEU A 242 2.76 10.84 11.92
C LEU A 242 4.21 10.60 12.34
N ASP A 243 5.02 10.10 11.42
CA ASP A 243 6.47 10.15 11.57
C ASP A 243 6.94 11.60 11.67
N ARG A 244 7.75 11.95 12.69
CA ARG A 244 8.19 13.34 12.86
C ARG A 244 9.05 13.85 11.70
N GLY A 245 9.76 12.97 11.00
CA GLY A 245 10.59 13.34 9.86
C GLY A 245 9.83 13.30 8.54
N ALA A 246 9.38 12.11 8.14
CA ALA A 246 8.74 11.89 6.85
C ALA A 246 7.32 12.49 6.73
N GLN A 247 6.70 12.84 7.87
CA GLN A 247 5.31 13.32 7.98
C GLN A 247 4.26 12.35 7.43
N GLY A 248 4.64 11.10 7.12
CA GLY A 248 3.72 10.03 6.74
C GLY A 248 3.05 9.41 7.96
N ALA A 249 1.77 9.02 7.81
CA ALA A 249 1.05 8.35 8.87
C ALA A 249 1.61 6.93 9.12
N VAL A 250 1.96 6.63 10.36
CA VAL A 250 2.44 5.32 10.82
C VAL A 250 1.32 4.52 11.48
N PHE A 251 0.50 5.21 12.28
CA PHE A 251 -0.71 4.69 12.90
C PHE A 251 -1.86 5.67 12.71
N GLU A 252 -3.08 5.14 12.61
CA GLU A 252 -4.32 5.89 12.53
C GLU A 252 -5.32 5.33 13.55
N ALA A 253 -6.16 6.22 14.07
CA ALA A 253 -7.37 5.87 14.79
C ALA A 253 -8.55 6.54 14.11
N SER A 254 -9.54 5.78 13.68
CA SER A 254 -10.79 6.37 13.20
C SER A 254 -11.53 7.06 14.33
N LYS A 255 -12.48 7.94 13.98
CA LYS A 255 -13.38 8.57 14.95
C LYS A 255 -14.08 7.48 15.81
N PRO A 256 -13.86 7.46 17.13
CA PRO A 256 -14.47 6.43 17.97
C PRO A 256 -15.98 6.64 18.07
N MET A 257 -16.70 5.53 18.19
CA MET A 257 -18.15 5.51 18.31
C MET A 257 -18.56 4.88 19.63
N MET A 258 -19.76 5.23 20.09
CA MET A 258 -20.36 4.60 21.26
C MET A 258 -21.83 4.30 21.04
N TRP A 259 -22.31 3.23 21.67
CA TRP A 259 -23.72 2.87 21.61
C TRP A 259 -24.22 2.20 22.87
N ASP A 260 -25.53 2.31 23.10
CA ASP A 260 -26.21 1.59 24.16
C ASP A 260 -26.83 0.29 23.65
N SER A 261 -27.39 -0.52 24.54
CA SER A 261 -28.09 -1.76 24.20
C SER A 261 -29.54 -1.53 23.75
N GLY A 262 -29.93 -0.26 23.50
CA GLY A 262 -31.27 0.18 23.16
C GLY A 262 -31.43 0.47 21.66
N PRO A 263 -32.69 0.68 21.20
CA PRO A 263 -32.94 1.03 19.81
C PRO A 263 -32.59 2.50 19.56
N GLY A 264 -31.35 2.77 19.13
CA GLY A 264 -30.97 4.05 18.53
C GLY A 264 -29.93 4.90 19.28
N GLY A 265 -29.35 4.45 20.39
CA GLY A 265 -28.24 5.16 21.03
C GLY A 265 -26.94 4.90 20.27
N LEU A 266 -26.61 5.70 19.25
CA LEU A 266 -25.31 5.67 18.58
C LEU A 266 -24.80 7.09 18.41
N ALA A 267 -23.66 7.39 19.01
CA ALA A 267 -23.08 8.72 18.98
C ALA A 267 -21.56 8.66 18.76
N PRO A 268 -20.96 9.70 18.18
CA PRO A 268 -19.51 9.85 18.18
C PRO A 268 -18.99 10.09 19.60
N VAL A 269 -17.77 9.63 19.85
CA VAL A 269 -16.98 10.01 21.02
C VAL A 269 -16.01 11.09 20.58
N GLU A 270 -15.99 12.21 21.29
CA GLU A 270 -15.04 13.27 20.97
C GLU A 270 -13.63 12.89 21.41
N VAL A 271 -12.66 13.20 20.55
CA VAL A 271 -11.23 12.94 20.81
C VAL A 271 -10.47 14.25 20.86
N GLU A 272 -9.58 14.37 21.83
CA GLU A 272 -8.63 15.47 21.97
C GLU A 272 -7.23 14.95 22.28
N VAL A 273 -6.22 15.58 21.67
CA VAL A 273 -4.80 15.42 22.03
C VAL A 273 -4.37 16.72 22.72
N PRO A 274 -4.01 16.72 24.01
CA PRO A 274 -3.51 17.90 24.68
C PRO A 274 -2.24 18.44 24.01
N ALA A 275 -1.95 19.74 24.17
CA ALA A 275 -0.78 20.38 23.54
C ALA A 275 0.57 19.69 23.85
N GLY A 276 0.67 19.03 25.02
CA GLY A 276 1.85 18.26 25.41
C GLY A 276 1.99 16.89 24.71
N GLN A 277 1.00 16.47 23.91
CA GLN A 277 0.95 15.20 23.18
C GLN A 277 1.29 13.96 24.03
N ASN A 278 0.99 14.02 25.33
CA ASN A 278 1.30 12.99 26.32
C ASN A 278 0.06 12.21 26.77
N ALA A 279 -1.09 12.46 26.13
CA ALA A 279 -2.33 11.75 26.41
C ALA A 279 -3.28 11.81 25.21
N VAL A 280 -4.26 10.90 25.19
CA VAL A 280 -5.46 10.98 24.37
C VAL A 280 -6.65 11.08 25.31
N ALA A 281 -7.47 12.12 25.16
CA ALA A 281 -8.70 12.28 25.92
C ALA A 281 -9.90 11.87 25.06
N LEU A 282 -10.74 10.99 25.59
CA LEU A 282 -12.00 10.55 25.01
C LEU A 282 -13.16 11.11 25.85
N THR A 283 -14.08 11.81 25.20
CA THR A 283 -15.28 12.37 25.84
C THR A 283 -16.50 11.69 25.22
N PRO A 284 -17.10 10.70 25.90
CA PRO A 284 -18.32 10.05 25.45
C PRO A 284 -19.49 11.03 25.40
N ASP A 285 -20.40 10.83 24.44
CA ASP A 285 -21.67 11.55 24.37
C ASP A 285 -22.53 11.30 25.62
N ALA A 286 -22.97 12.38 26.27
CA ALA A 286 -23.67 12.28 27.55
C ALA A 286 -25.08 11.70 27.41
N ASP A 287 -25.75 11.93 26.28
CA ASP A 287 -27.13 11.47 26.06
C ASP A 287 -27.14 9.95 25.82
N VAL A 288 -26.16 9.42 25.09
CA VAL A 288 -26.00 7.97 24.95
C VAL A 288 -25.43 7.34 26.22
N LEU A 289 -24.46 8.00 26.89
CA LEU A 289 -23.81 7.42 28.07
C LEU A 289 -24.75 7.28 29.26
N LYS A 290 -25.64 8.26 29.50
CA LYS A 290 -26.43 8.36 30.73
C LYS A 290 -27.79 9.05 30.57
N GLY A 291 -28.33 9.10 29.36
CA GLY A 291 -29.67 9.63 29.10
C GLY A 291 -30.77 8.82 29.80
N GLU A 292 -31.96 9.41 29.93
CA GLU A 292 -33.10 8.74 30.57
C GLU A 292 -33.52 7.46 29.84
N ASP A 293 -33.28 7.41 28.52
CA ASP A 293 -33.61 6.28 27.65
C ASP A 293 -32.43 5.30 27.43
N THR A 294 -31.27 5.53 28.05
CA THR A 294 -30.08 4.68 27.89
C THR A 294 -30.32 3.26 28.43
N VAL A 295 -30.06 2.26 27.60
CA VAL A 295 -30.13 0.83 27.96
C VAL A 295 -28.73 0.26 28.12
N TYR A 296 -28.40 -0.25 29.31
CA TYR A 296 -27.08 -0.82 29.60
C TYR A 296 -26.98 -2.31 29.21
N PRO A 297 -25.79 -2.80 28.84
CA PRO A 297 -24.51 -2.09 28.80
C PRO A 297 -24.38 -1.05 27.68
N VAL A 298 -23.57 -0.02 27.93
CA VAL A 298 -23.08 0.95 26.94
C VAL A 298 -21.68 0.54 26.50
N TYR A 299 -21.40 0.66 25.21
CA TYR A 299 -20.16 0.28 24.56
C TYR A 299 -19.47 1.51 23.99
N ILE A 300 -18.17 1.66 24.24
CA ILE A 300 -17.32 2.71 23.67
C ILE A 300 -16.16 2.04 22.94
N GLU A 301 -16.01 2.32 21.65
CA GLU A 301 -15.09 1.60 20.77
C GLU A 301 -14.09 2.53 20.04
N PRO A 302 -12.93 2.83 20.65
CA PRO A 302 -11.76 3.31 19.91
C PRO A 302 -11.00 2.17 19.25
N GLN A 303 -10.31 2.48 18.15
CA GLN A 303 -9.48 1.52 17.42
C GLN A 303 -8.22 2.19 16.91
N TRP A 304 -7.12 1.44 16.81
CA TRP A 304 -5.87 1.88 16.18
C TRP A 304 -5.42 0.86 15.16
N TYR A 305 -4.93 1.32 14.02
CA TYR A 305 -4.43 0.47 12.95
C TYR A 305 -3.35 1.16 12.14
N SER A 306 -2.66 0.38 11.33
CA SER A 306 -1.64 0.86 10.40
C SER A 306 -2.31 1.36 9.10
N PRO A 307 -1.98 2.55 8.56
CA PRO A 307 -2.60 3.04 7.32
C PRO A 307 -2.38 2.09 6.14
N ARG A 308 -3.41 1.93 5.30
CA ARG A 308 -3.41 1.04 4.13
C ARG A 308 -4.17 1.67 2.95
N ALA A 309 -3.76 1.30 1.75
CA ALA A 309 -4.49 1.62 0.53
C ALA A 309 -5.83 0.87 0.44
N SER A 310 -5.95 -0.31 1.07
CA SER A 310 -7.21 -1.05 1.17
C SER A 310 -8.12 -0.50 2.27
N ALA A 311 -9.43 -0.60 2.07
CA ALA A 311 -10.44 -0.18 3.04
C ALA A 311 -11.79 -0.86 2.80
N TRP A 312 -12.63 -0.96 3.82
CA TRP A 312 -14.02 -1.42 3.66
C TRP A 312 -14.96 -0.72 4.62
N THR A 313 -16.22 -0.63 4.24
CA THR A 313 -17.25 -0.02 5.08
C THR A 313 -18.63 -0.55 4.71
N MET A 314 -19.55 -0.44 5.68
CA MET A 314 -20.97 -0.65 5.48
C MET A 314 -21.70 0.67 5.62
N VAL A 315 -22.80 0.84 4.90
CA VAL A 315 -23.71 1.96 5.11
C VAL A 315 -25.10 1.41 5.44
N SER A 316 -25.76 2.03 6.42
CA SER A 316 -27.08 1.64 6.90
C SER A 316 -28.07 2.76 6.62
N LYS A 317 -29.19 2.42 5.99
CA LYS A 317 -30.28 3.37 5.71
C LYS A 317 -30.96 3.82 6.99
N TYR A 318 -31.13 2.93 7.96
CA TYR A 318 -31.68 3.25 9.27
C TYR A 318 -30.76 4.21 10.03
N ARG A 319 -29.44 3.96 9.99
CA ARG A 319 -28.40 4.81 10.61
C ARG A 319 -27.75 5.75 9.59
N ALA A 320 -28.57 6.53 8.89
CA ALA A 320 -28.17 7.19 7.64
C ALA A 320 -26.94 8.11 7.71
N ASN A 321 -26.70 8.73 8.87
CA ASN A 321 -25.59 9.67 9.11
C ASN A 321 -24.47 9.09 9.97
N SER A 322 -24.50 7.77 10.22
CA SER A 322 -23.49 7.11 11.04
C SER A 322 -22.58 6.25 10.16
N PRO A 323 -21.27 6.55 10.09
CA PRO A 323 -20.34 5.67 9.40
C PRO A 323 -20.24 4.33 10.11
N GLN A 324 -20.03 3.25 9.35
CA GLN A 324 -19.83 1.90 9.89
C GLN A 324 -18.51 1.34 9.35
N TRP A 325 -17.45 2.11 9.58
CA TRP A 325 -16.12 1.91 9.05
C TRP A 325 -15.55 0.56 9.50
N LYS A 326 -14.93 -0.17 8.57
CA LYS A 326 -14.37 -1.51 8.80
C LYS A 326 -15.36 -2.48 9.50
N PHE A 327 -16.65 -2.35 9.18
CA PHE A 327 -17.75 -3.14 9.77
C PHE A 327 -17.82 -3.07 11.31
N ASN A 328 -17.31 -1.98 11.91
CA ASN A 328 -17.17 -1.83 13.36
C ASN A 328 -16.42 -3.01 14.00
N GLY A 329 -15.38 -3.50 13.32
CA GLY A 329 -14.54 -4.59 13.81
C GLY A 329 -15.11 -6.01 13.65
N GLU A 330 -16.33 -6.15 13.10
CA GLU A 330 -16.91 -7.47 12.81
C GLU A 330 -16.32 -8.11 11.56
N SER A 331 -16.17 -9.44 11.56
CA SER A 331 -15.60 -10.21 10.44
C SER A 331 -16.51 -10.31 9.20
N ASP A 332 -17.77 -9.90 9.32
CA ASP A 332 -18.71 -9.79 8.21
C ASP A 332 -19.79 -8.74 8.46
N ALA A 333 -20.44 -8.27 7.38
CA ALA A 333 -21.54 -7.34 7.46
C ALA A 333 -22.71 -7.72 6.53
N GLY A 334 -23.90 -7.25 6.89
CA GLY A 334 -25.14 -7.49 6.14
C GLY A 334 -25.31 -6.56 4.94
N MET A 335 -25.98 -7.07 3.91
CA MET A 335 -26.24 -6.40 2.64
C MET A 335 -27.66 -6.74 2.15
N GLY A 336 -28.40 -5.72 1.72
CA GLY A 336 -29.80 -5.82 1.27
C GLY A 336 -30.79 -5.34 2.33
N TYR A 337 -32.04 -5.78 2.24
CA TYR A 337 -33.11 -5.40 3.18
C TYR A 337 -33.29 -6.42 4.31
N CYS A 338 -33.12 -5.99 5.56
CA CYS A 338 -33.29 -6.81 6.75
C CYS A 338 -34.71 -6.63 7.30
N GLY A 339 -35.60 -7.59 7.00
CA GLY A 339 -37.02 -7.52 7.37
C GLY A 339 -37.41 -8.19 8.69
N TRP A 340 -36.48 -8.84 9.41
CA TRP A 340 -36.78 -9.59 10.63
C TRP A 340 -36.88 -8.69 11.87
N SER A 341 -37.57 -9.19 12.90
CA SER A 341 -37.72 -8.50 14.18
C SER A 341 -36.41 -8.28 14.94
N SER A 342 -35.36 -9.05 14.63
CA SER A 342 -34.03 -8.90 15.20
C SER A 342 -33.15 -7.88 14.46
N CYS A 343 -33.63 -7.36 13.33
CA CYS A 343 -32.91 -6.32 12.59
C CYS A 343 -33.15 -4.95 13.23
N ASP A 344 -32.22 -4.03 13.02
CA ASP A 344 -32.53 -2.60 13.11
C ASP A 344 -33.80 -2.31 12.26
N PRO A 345 -34.71 -1.42 12.71
CA PRO A 345 -36.04 -1.23 12.13
C PRO A 345 -36.09 -1.20 10.60
N HIS A 346 -36.34 -2.37 9.99
CA HIS A 346 -36.43 -2.58 8.54
C HIS A 346 -35.27 -1.96 7.75
N ASP A 347 -34.04 -2.17 8.24
CA ASP A 347 -32.85 -1.54 7.69
C ASP A 347 -32.46 -2.08 6.29
N THR A 348 -31.87 -1.20 5.48
CA THR A 348 -31.24 -1.55 4.20
C THR A 348 -29.75 -1.24 4.29
N LYS A 349 -28.90 -2.21 3.95
CA LYS A 349 -27.44 -2.04 4.00
C LYS A 349 -26.77 -2.27 2.65
N ARG A 350 -25.68 -1.54 2.38
CA ARG A 350 -24.77 -1.71 1.23
C ARG A 350 -23.34 -1.81 1.73
N LEU A 351 -22.48 -2.51 0.99
CA LEU A 351 -21.09 -2.77 1.38
C LEU A 351 -20.13 -2.21 0.35
N PHE A 352 -18.96 -1.76 0.80
CA PHE A 352 -17.90 -1.24 -0.08
C PHE A 352 -16.54 -1.83 0.29
N TYR A 353 -15.72 -2.07 -0.73
CA TYR A 353 -14.39 -2.66 -0.62
C TYR A 353 -13.43 -1.93 -1.57
N ARG A 354 -12.42 -1.25 -1.03
CA ARG A 354 -11.33 -0.63 -1.80
C ARG A 354 -10.12 -1.57 -1.80
N ILE A 355 -9.66 -1.95 -2.99
CA ILE A 355 -8.51 -2.85 -3.19
C ILE A 355 -7.45 -2.13 -4.05
N PRO A 356 -6.16 -2.21 -3.70
CA PRO A 356 -5.07 -1.66 -4.51
C PRO A 356 -5.00 -2.30 -5.91
N THR A 357 -4.73 -1.48 -6.93
CA THR A 357 -4.60 -1.93 -8.33
C THR A 357 -3.34 -1.42 -9.03
N SER A 358 -2.54 -0.59 -8.36
CA SER A 358 -1.30 -0.02 -8.91
C SER A 358 -0.33 -1.07 -9.46
N ARG A 359 -0.31 -2.28 -8.89
CA ARG A 359 0.56 -3.39 -9.30
C ARG A 359 0.21 -3.99 -10.67
N PHE A 360 -0.93 -3.59 -11.24
CA PHE A 360 -1.35 -4.03 -12.58
C PHE A 360 -1.13 -2.95 -13.65
N ALA A 361 -0.57 -1.79 -13.29
CA ALA A 361 -0.26 -0.72 -14.23
C ALA A 361 0.49 -1.24 -15.47
N GLY A 362 -0.02 -0.93 -16.67
CA GLY A 362 0.59 -1.35 -17.94
C GLY A 362 0.50 -2.85 -18.28
N THR A 363 -0.14 -3.68 -17.45
CA THR A 363 -0.29 -5.12 -17.72
C THR A 363 -1.51 -5.45 -18.58
N SER A 364 -1.46 -6.58 -19.27
CA SER A 364 -2.61 -7.14 -19.99
C SER A 364 -3.40 -8.07 -19.07
N ILE A 365 -4.64 -7.70 -18.75
CA ILE A 365 -5.51 -8.49 -17.88
C ILE A 365 -6.18 -9.59 -18.69
N LEU A 366 -5.84 -10.84 -18.39
CA LEU A 366 -6.39 -12.03 -19.04
C LEU A 366 -7.75 -12.39 -18.45
N SER A 367 -7.84 -12.38 -17.11
CA SER A 367 -9.10 -12.47 -16.37
C SER A 367 -8.98 -11.72 -15.04
N ALA A 368 -10.10 -11.22 -14.51
CA ALA A 368 -10.12 -10.69 -13.16
C ALA A 368 -11.47 -10.93 -12.49
N GLU A 369 -11.44 -11.33 -11.23
CA GLU A 369 -12.61 -11.56 -10.39
C GLU A 369 -12.46 -10.87 -9.04
N PHE A 370 -13.47 -10.09 -8.64
CA PHE A 370 -13.63 -9.68 -7.26
C PHE A 370 -14.27 -10.86 -6.51
N VAL A 371 -13.54 -11.43 -5.55
CA VAL A 371 -13.96 -12.60 -4.79
C VAL A 371 -14.30 -12.19 -3.36
N VAL A 372 -15.49 -12.59 -2.90
CA VAL A 372 -15.93 -12.35 -1.52
C VAL A 372 -16.73 -13.53 -0.99
N ARG A 373 -16.52 -13.87 0.29
CA ARG A 373 -17.23 -14.97 0.94
C ARG A 373 -18.63 -14.55 1.38
N ASN A 374 -19.66 -15.23 0.87
CA ASN A 374 -21.01 -15.12 1.41
C ASN A 374 -21.15 -16.04 2.63
N THR A 375 -21.14 -15.45 3.82
CA THR A 375 -21.15 -16.16 5.10
C THR A 375 -22.56 -16.58 5.51
N TRP A 376 -23.57 -15.79 5.16
CA TRP A 376 -24.96 -16.06 5.49
C TRP A 376 -25.95 -15.60 4.43
N SER A 377 -27.06 -16.33 4.24
CA SER A 377 -28.20 -15.91 3.41
C SER A 377 -29.51 -16.15 4.14
N ALA A 378 -30.48 -15.26 3.88
CA ALA A 378 -31.85 -15.35 4.37
C ALA A 378 -32.62 -16.61 3.96
N SER A 379 -32.28 -17.17 2.80
CA SER A 379 -32.92 -18.36 2.24
C SER A 379 -31.95 -19.10 1.32
N CYS A 380 -32.26 -20.37 1.03
CA CYS A 380 -31.58 -21.18 0.01
C CYS A 380 -32.05 -20.86 -1.44
N ALA A 381 -32.97 -19.92 -1.63
CA ALA A 381 -33.42 -19.53 -2.97
C ALA A 381 -32.50 -18.42 -3.51
N ALA A 382 -31.97 -18.61 -4.73
CA ALA A 382 -31.06 -17.65 -5.34
C ALA A 382 -31.68 -16.25 -5.41
N ARG A 383 -30.87 -15.25 -5.04
CA ARG A 383 -31.17 -13.82 -5.16
C ARG A 383 -29.97 -13.10 -5.73
N THR A 384 -30.23 -12.10 -6.55
CA THR A 384 -29.20 -11.40 -7.29
C THR A 384 -28.51 -10.35 -6.43
N VAL A 385 -27.18 -10.40 -6.42
CA VAL A 385 -26.29 -9.37 -5.89
C VAL A 385 -25.67 -8.64 -7.06
N GLU A 386 -25.65 -7.31 -7.01
CA GLU A 386 -25.04 -6.46 -8.01
C GLU A 386 -23.72 -5.90 -7.50
N LEU A 387 -22.68 -5.98 -8.35
CA LEU A 387 -21.38 -5.37 -8.10
C LEU A 387 -21.22 -4.12 -8.96
N TYR A 388 -20.71 -3.06 -8.36
CA TYR A 388 -20.45 -1.77 -8.99
C TYR A 388 -19.02 -1.32 -8.74
N GLU A 389 -18.51 -0.48 -9.63
CA GLU A 389 -17.42 0.44 -9.35
C GLU A 389 -18.01 1.71 -8.75
N THR A 390 -17.42 2.19 -7.66
CA THR A 390 -17.89 3.36 -6.90
C THR A 390 -16.81 4.41 -6.78
N LYS A 391 -17.19 5.61 -6.31
CA LYS A 391 -16.22 6.57 -5.80
C LYS A 391 -15.47 5.99 -4.59
N GLY A 392 -14.35 6.64 -4.23
CA GLY A 392 -13.58 6.31 -3.04
C GLY A 392 -14.40 6.44 -1.75
N ILE A 393 -13.99 5.67 -0.74
CA ILE A 393 -14.58 5.65 0.60
C ILE A 393 -13.55 6.13 1.63
N SER A 394 -14.06 6.61 2.77
CA SER A 394 -13.26 7.00 3.93
C SER A 394 -14.02 6.68 5.23
N SER A 395 -13.37 6.92 6.38
CA SER A 395 -13.94 6.62 7.69
C SER A 395 -15.21 7.40 7.99
N SER A 396 -15.47 8.48 7.26
CA SER A 396 -16.67 9.31 7.34
C SER A 396 -17.80 8.88 6.38
N THR A 397 -17.61 7.88 5.53
CA THR A 397 -18.63 7.47 4.53
C THR A 397 -19.91 6.93 5.18
N THR A 398 -21.05 7.54 4.84
CA THR A 398 -22.39 7.23 5.35
C THR A 398 -23.39 6.84 4.24
N TRP A 399 -24.62 6.49 4.63
CA TRP A 399 -25.69 6.24 3.66
C TRP A 399 -26.03 7.49 2.84
N ALA A 400 -26.01 8.67 3.48
CA ALA A 400 -26.29 9.93 2.80
C ALA A 400 -25.25 10.23 1.70
N ASP A 401 -23.97 9.96 1.96
CA ASP A 401 -22.89 10.24 1.02
C ASP A 401 -23.01 9.45 -0.28
N GLN A 402 -23.34 8.16 -0.16
CA GLN A 402 -23.46 7.28 -1.31
C GLN A 402 -24.76 7.46 -2.11
N ASP A 403 -25.77 8.12 -1.52
CA ASP A 403 -27.04 8.41 -2.21
C ASP A 403 -26.94 9.65 -3.11
N ASN A 404 -25.83 10.38 -3.00
CA ASN A 404 -25.50 11.49 -3.89
C ASN A 404 -25.33 11.00 -5.34
N SER A 405 -25.73 11.86 -6.28
CA SER A 405 -25.63 11.55 -7.70
C SER A 405 -24.19 11.26 -8.12
N GLY A 406 -24.00 10.17 -8.88
CA GLY A 406 -22.71 9.77 -9.42
C GLY A 406 -21.78 9.03 -8.46
N PHE A 407 -22.21 8.65 -7.25
CA PHE A 407 -21.38 7.79 -6.37
C PHE A 407 -21.19 6.37 -6.94
N TRP A 408 -22.18 5.87 -7.69
CA TRP A 408 -22.21 4.56 -8.33
C TRP A 408 -22.10 4.69 -9.86
N PRO A 409 -20.96 5.16 -10.40
CA PRO A 409 -20.80 5.51 -11.81
C PRO A 409 -21.04 4.34 -12.76
N ARG A 410 -20.69 3.10 -12.36
CA ARG A 410 -20.72 1.96 -13.29
C ARG A 410 -21.06 0.64 -12.60
N LYS A 411 -22.05 -0.07 -13.15
CA LYS A 411 -22.34 -1.46 -12.80
C LYS A 411 -21.32 -2.38 -13.47
N LEU A 412 -20.71 -3.29 -12.73
CA LEU A 412 -19.70 -4.23 -13.22
C LEU A 412 -20.29 -5.60 -13.54
N ALA A 413 -21.00 -6.19 -12.57
CA ALA A 413 -21.49 -7.57 -12.66
C ALA A 413 -22.77 -7.80 -11.86
N SER A 414 -23.38 -8.97 -12.04
CA SER A 414 -24.51 -9.44 -11.22
C SER A 414 -24.52 -10.95 -11.15
N GLU A 415 -24.61 -11.48 -9.93
CA GLU A 415 -24.59 -12.91 -9.69
C GLU A 415 -25.78 -13.32 -8.82
N SER A 416 -26.39 -14.47 -9.13
CA SER A 416 -27.57 -14.97 -8.41
C SER A 416 -27.25 -16.27 -7.68
N PHE A 417 -27.24 -16.22 -6.35
CA PHE A 417 -26.83 -17.34 -5.50
C PHE A 417 -27.49 -17.30 -4.12
N ALA A 418 -27.28 -18.34 -3.32
CA ALA A 418 -27.83 -18.48 -1.96
C ALA A 418 -26.92 -19.34 -1.07
N TYR A 419 -25.79 -18.77 -0.64
CA TYR A 419 -24.83 -19.46 0.23
C TYR A 419 -25.00 -19.04 1.70
N GLY A 420 -24.70 -19.94 2.63
CA GLY A 420 -24.74 -19.65 4.06
C GLY A 420 -26.14 -19.72 4.70
N HIS A 421 -27.00 -20.61 4.24
CA HIS A 421 -28.28 -20.95 4.90
C HIS A 421 -28.26 -22.42 5.33
N ALA A 422 -29.11 -22.83 6.26
CA ALA A 422 -29.32 -24.26 6.54
C ALA A 422 -29.67 -25.02 5.24
N GLY A 423 -28.85 -26.01 4.87
CA GLY A 423 -28.95 -26.75 3.60
C GLY A 423 -28.15 -26.18 2.43
N CYS A 424 -27.55 -24.98 2.56
CA CYS A 424 -26.72 -24.33 1.55
C CYS A 424 -25.45 -23.76 2.20
N ALA A 425 -24.32 -24.45 2.05
CA ALA A 425 -23.05 -24.06 2.69
C ALA A 425 -22.61 -22.64 2.29
N ALA A 426 -21.93 -21.95 3.22
CA ALA A 426 -21.24 -20.70 2.93
C ALA A 426 -20.12 -20.92 1.91
N LYS A 427 -19.99 -20.01 0.94
CA LYS A 427 -19.05 -20.15 -0.18
C LYS A 427 -18.63 -18.78 -0.69
N ASP A 428 -17.48 -18.76 -1.34
CA ASP A 428 -16.97 -17.61 -2.07
C ASP A 428 -17.75 -17.45 -3.38
N VAL A 429 -18.04 -16.19 -3.71
CA VAL A 429 -18.58 -15.78 -4.99
C VAL A 429 -17.56 -14.90 -5.69
N GLY A 430 -17.28 -15.20 -6.95
CA GLY A 430 -16.46 -14.37 -7.84
C GLY A 430 -17.37 -13.55 -8.76
N PHE A 431 -17.06 -12.27 -8.92
CA PHE A 431 -17.70 -11.39 -9.88
C PHE A 431 -16.69 -11.00 -10.95
N ASN A 432 -17.01 -11.21 -12.23
CA ASN A 432 -16.12 -10.83 -13.31
C ASN A 432 -15.95 -9.31 -13.39
N VAL A 433 -14.71 -8.85 -13.25
CA VAL A 433 -14.32 -7.44 -13.27
C VAL A 433 -13.18 -7.17 -14.27
N LYS A 434 -12.90 -8.09 -15.20
CA LYS A 434 -11.80 -8.01 -16.17
C LYS A 434 -11.69 -6.63 -16.84
N SER A 435 -12.79 -6.15 -17.43
CA SER A 435 -12.79 -4.88 -18.16
C SER A 435 -12.55 -3.68 -17.25
N ALA A 436 -12.96 -3.78 -15.98
CA ALA A 436 -12.76 -2.74 -14.99
C ALA A 436 -11.30 -2.67 -14.55
N VAL A 437 -10.70 -3.83 -14.26
CA VAL A 437 -9.30 -3.94 -13.87
C VAL A 437 -8.37 -3.58 -15.03
N GLN A 438 -8.69 -3.97 -16.27
CA GLN A 438 -7.92 -3.52 -17.44
C GLN A 438 -7.95 -1.99 -17.56
N ALA A 439 -9.13 -1.38 -17.43
CA ALA A 439 -9.21 0.07 -17.53
C ALA A 439 -8.47 0.80 -16.39
N ALA A 440 -8.37 0.19 -15.20
CA ALA A 440 -7.57 0.69 -14.10
C ALA A 440 -6.05 0.49 -14.35
N ALA A 441 -5.65 -0.64 -14.93
CA ALA A 441 -4.29 -0.91 -15.37
C ALA A 441 -3.81 0.09 -16.44
N ASP A 442 -4.67 0.41 -17.41
CA ASP A 442 -4.38 1.35 -18.50
C ASP A 442 -4.26 2.81 -18.00
N ARG A 443 -4.98 3.15 -16.92
CA ARG A 443 -4.95 4.49 -16.30
C ARG A 443 -3.96 4.60 -15.14
N GLU A 444 -3.34 3.49 -14.76
CA GLU A 444 -2.44 3.41 -13.61
C GLU A 444 -3.13 3.80 -12.28
N ASP A 445 -4.42 3.46 -12.15
CA ASP A 445 -5.20 3.79 -10.96
C ASP A 445 -4.60 3.09 -9.72
N VAL A 446 -4.33 3.86 -8.67
CA VAL A 446 -3.72 3.35 -7.43
C VAL A 446 -4.58 2.31 -6.71
N SER A 447 -5.90 2.43 -6.80
CA SER A 447 -6.87 1.49 -6.21
C SER A 447 -8.23 1.58 -6.92
N MET A 448 -9.04 0.54 -6.77
CA MET A 448 -10.44 0.51 -7.19
C MET A 448 -11.35 0.31 -5.99
N THR A 449 -12.54 0.93 -6.00
CA THR A 449 -13.57 0.71 -4.97
C THR A 449 -14.77 -0.02 -5.57
N PHE A 450 -15.09 -1.16 -4.97
CA PHE A 450 -16.21 -2.03 -5.33
C PHE A 450 -17.38 -1.85 -4.37
N GLY A 451 -18.58 -1.65 -4.89
CA GLY A 451 -19.82 -1.55 -4.11
C GLY A 451 -20.74 -2.74 -4.35
N LEU A 452 -21.23 -3.37 -3.28
CA LEU A 452 -22.21 -4.46 -3.30
C LEU A 452 -23.57 -3.97 -2.82
N ARG A 453 -24.61 -4.32 -3.58
CA ARG A 453 -26.01 -4.11 -3.20
C ARG A 453 -26.92 -5.22 -3.72
N ALA A 454 -28.09 -5.36 -3.11
CA ALA A 454 -29.08 -6.33 -3.56
C ALA A 454 -29.80 -5.78 -4.80
N ALA A 455 -30.08 -6.62 -5.78
CA ALA A 455 -30.89 -6.19 -6.93
C ALA A 455 -32.32 -5.76 -6.51
N SER A 456 -32.81 -6.31 -5.40
CA SER A 456 -34.04 -5.88 -4.73
C SER A 456 -33.77 -5.58 -3.26
N GLU A 457 -33.74 -4.30 -2.91
CA GLU A 457 -33.61 -3.80 -1.53
C GLU A 457 -34.98 -3.65 -0.83
N SER A 458 -35.98 -4.41 -1.28
CA SER A 458 -37.29 -4.53 -0.65
C SER A 458 -37.70 -5.98 -0.37
N ASP A 459 -36.97 -6.96 -0.92
CA ASP A 459 -37.15 -8.38 -0.61
C ASP A 459 -36.28 -8.78 0.59
N GLY A 460 -36.91 -9.12 1.71
CA GLY A 460 -36.19 -9.61 2.89
C GLY A 460 -35.36 -10.87 2.60
N ASN A 461 -35.79 -11.71 1.66
CA ASN A 461 -35.06 -12.93 1.29
C ASN A 461 -33.79 -12.65 0.47
N ALA A 462 -33.59 -11.41 0.01
CA ALA A 462 -32.36 -10.99 -0.66
C ALA A 462 -31.24 -10.59 0.32
N TRP A 463 -31.53 -10.53 1.63
CA TRP A 463 -30.51 -10.24 2.64
C TRP A 463 -29.43 -11.33 2.69
N LYS A 464 -28.17 -10.87 2.69
CA LYS A 464 -26.97 -11.71 2.77
C LYS A 464 -25.92 -11.05 3.67
N ARG A 465 -25.00 -11.85 4.22
CA ARG A 465 -23.80 -11.35 4.91
C ARG A 465 -22.54 -11.71 4.12
N PHE A 466 -21.57 -10.81 4.10
CA PHE A 466 -20.32 -10.96 3.40
C PHE A 466 -19.12 -10.67 4.30
N SER A 467 -18.11 -11.51 4.19
CA SER A 467 -16.87 -11.36 4.95
C SER A 467 -16.09 -10.11 4.57
N ASP A 468 -15.28 -9.62 5.50
CA ASP A 468 -14.23 -8.63 5.30
C ASP A 468 -12.95 -9.20 4.64
N LYS A 469 -12.89 -10.50 4.33
CA LYS A 469 -11.74 -11.16 3.68
C LYS A 469 -11.89 -11.24 2.17
N ALA A 470 -12.38 -10.17 1.54
CA ALA A 470 -12.48 -10.08 0.09
C ALA A 470 -11.08 -9.97 -0.55
N TYR A 471 -10.95 -10.39 -1.80
CA TYR A 471 -9.71 -10.24 -2.57
C TYR A 471 -10.00 -10.11 -4.07
N LEU A 472 -9.08 -9.50 -4.81
CA LEU A 472 -9.11 -9.46 -6.26
C LEU A 472 -8.19 -10.56 -6.80
N ARG A 473 -8.75 -11.50 -7.56
CA ARG A 473 -7.99 -12.53 -8.28
C ARG A 473 -7.81 -12.07 -9.71
N VAL A 474 -6.57 -11.92 -10.15
CA VAL A 474 -6.22 -11.39 -11.48
C VAL A 474 -5.26 -12.33 -12.16
N ARG A 475 -5.63 -12.85 -13.33
CA ARG A 475 -4.66 -13.42 -14.26
C ARG A 475 -4.22 -12.35 -15.23
N TYR A 476 -2.93 -12.15 -15.34
CA TYR A 476 -2.36 -11.08 -16.16
C TYR A 476 -1.09 -11.56 -16.86
N ASN A 477 -0.75 -10.88 -17.93
CA ASN A 477 0.51 -11.02 -18.64
C ASN A 477 1.18 -9.63 -18.69
N ARG A 478 2.49 -9.59 -18.44
CA ARG A 478 3.33 -8.40 -18.54
C ARG A 478 3.63 -8.13 -20.02
N PRO A 479 3.58 -6.86 -20.46
CA PRO A 479 3.88 -6.56 -21.86
C PRO A 479 5.29 -7.05 -22.22
N PRO A 480 5.51 -7.48 -23.47
CA PRO A 480 6.81 -7.91 -23.92
C PRO A 480 7.84 -6.82 -23.67
N ALA A 481 9.01 -7.22 -23.16
CA ALA A 481 10.13 -6.31 -23.11
C ALA A 481 10.45 -5.87 -24.55
N GLN A 482 10.71 -4.57 -24.76
CA GLN A 482 11.05 -4.03 -26.07
C GLN A 482 12.20 -4.82 -26.69
N ILE A 483 12.00 -5.44 -27.86
CA ILE A 483 13.00 -6.26 -28.55
C ILE A 483 14.35 -5.54 -28.57
N THR A 484 15.42 -6.18 -28.07
CA THR A 484 16.75 -5.57 -28.05
C THR A 484 17.25 -5.37 -29.48
N MET A 485 18.10 -4.36 -29.72
CA MET A 485 18.73 -4.18 -31.04
C MET A 485 19.64 -5.34 -31.47
N SER A 486 19.94 -6.29 -30.57
CA SER A 486 20.70 -7.52 -30.85
C SER A 486 19.84 -8.71 -31.32
N GLN A 487 18.52 -8.68 -31.09
CA GLN A 487 17.58 -9.74 -31.49
C GLN A 487 17.15 -9.71 -32.97
N PRO A 488 16.93 -8.55 -33.62
CA PRO A 488 16.56 -8.51 -35.02
C PRO A 488 17.78 -8.81 -35.90
N THR A 489 17.64 -9.81 -36.77
CA THR A 489 18.57 -10.10 -37.87
C THR A 489 18.01 -9.57 -39.18
N ARG A 490 18.91 -9.17 -40.09
CA ARG A 490 18.56 -8.68 -41.43
C ARG A 490 19.07 -9.67 -42.47
N GLU A 491 18.26 -10.01 -43.47
CA GLU A 491 18.68 -10.91 -44.56
C GLU A 491 19.90 -10.37 -45.34
N ASP A 492 19.98 -9.06 -45.52
CA ASP A 492 21.06 -8.35 -46.19
C ASP A 492 22.11 -7.84 -45.19
N GLY A 493 22.98 -8.77 -44.75
CA GLY A 493 24.16 -8.49 -43.94
C GLY A 493 25.15 -7.55 -44.64
N GLY A 494 25.34 -6.36 -44.08
CA GLY A 494 26.37 -5.41 -44.49
C GLY A 494 26.76 -4.47 -43.35
N THR A 495 28.03 -4.10 -43.28
CA THR A 495 28.59 -3.15 -42.30
C THR A 495 28.06 -1.73 -42.53
N CYS A 496 27.81 -0.97 -41.46
CA CYS A 496 27.47 0.45 -41.54
C CYS A 496 28.60 1.25 -42.20
N GLU A 497 28.32 1.84 -43.37
CA GLU A 497 29.27 2.67 -44.11
C GLU A 497 29.03 4.17 -43.85
N LYS A 498 30.11 4.97 -43.87
CA LYS A 498 30.00 6.43 -43.76
C LYS A 498 29.22 7.02 -44.96
N PRO A 499 28.56 8.19 -44.81
CA PRO A 499 27.73 8.78 -45.88
C PRO A 499 28.44 9.01 -47.22
N SER A 500 29.75 9.22 -47.20
CA SER A 500 30.60 9.33 -48.39
C SER A 500 30.73 8.03 -49.21
N SER A 501 30.24 6.91 -48.65
CA SER A 501 30.42 5.55 -49.14
C SER A 501 29.11 4.73 -49.09
N ALA A 502 27.96 5.41 -49.09
CA ALA A 502 26.65 4.79 -48.87
C ALA A 502 26.39 3.60 -49.81
N ALA A 503 26.10 2.44 -49.22
CA ALA A 503 25.76 1.22 -49.95
C ALA A 503 24.43 1.38 -50.70
N ARG A 504 24.40 0.98 -51.97
CA ARG A 504 23.15 0.93 -52.75
C ARG A 504 22.45 -0.41 -52.52
N VAL A 505 21.31 -0.39 -51.84
CA VAL A 505 20.43 -1.55 -51.65
C VAL A 505 19.37 -1.63 -52.74
N ARG A 506 18.99 -2.85 -53.14
CA ARG A 506 17.98 -3.10 -54.20
C ARG A 506 16.54 -3.20 -53.69
N GLY A 507 16.34 -3.25 -52.37
CA GLY A 507 15.06 -3.32 -51.68
C GLY A 507 15.23 -3.03 -50.19
N LEU A 508 14.12 -2.92 -49.47
CA LEU A 508 14.14 -2.94 -48.01
C LEU A 508 14.49 -4.39 -47.60
N GLY A 509 15.48 -4.56 -46.73
CA GLY A 509 15.77 -5.86 -46.15
C GLY A 509 14.64 -6.28 -45.23
N GLU A 510 14.30 -7.57 -45.23
CA GLU A 510 13.40 -8.12 -44.22
C GLU A 510 14.14 -8.20 -42.87
N ILE A 511 13.46 -7.76 -41.81
CA ILE A 511 13.95 -7.84 -40.43
C ILE A 511 13.19 -8.99 -39.77
N HIS A 512 13.92 -9.97 -39.27
CA HIS A 512 13.38 -11.10 -38.51
C HIS A 512 13.88 -11.04 -37.07
N ALA A 513 13.03 -11.29 -36.09
CA ALA A 513 13.42 -11.53 -34.72
C ALA A 513 12.92 -12.91 -34.31
N ASP A 514 13.83 -13.79 -33.93
CA ASP A 514 13.51 -15.15 -33.46
C ASP A 514 13.43 -15.16 -31.93
N ASN A 515 12.64 -16.09 -31.37
CA ASN A 515 12.46 -16.28 -29.92
C ASN A 515 12.11 -15.00 -29.15
N VAL A 516 11.23 -14.16 -29.72
CA VAL A 516 10.68 -13.01 -28.99
C VAL A 516 9.70 -13.54 -27.95
N THR A 517 10.07 -13.40 -26.68
CA THR A 517 9.20 -13.72 -25.55
C THR A 517 8.90 -12.47 -24.73
N ASP A 518 7.78 -12.46 -24.04
CA ASP A 518 7.55 -11.50 -22.95
C ASP A 518 8.24 -11.97 -21.64
N PRO A 519 8.22 -11.17 -20.56
CA PRO A 519 8.80 -11.56 -19.28
C PRO A 519 8.16 -12.82 -18.65
N ASP A 520 6.99 -13.25 -19.14
CA ASP A 520 6.26 -14.41 -18.64
C ASP A 520 6.58 -15.68 -19.45
N GLY A 521 7.31 -15.54 -20.56
CA GLY A 521 7.79 -16.65 -21.39
C GLY A 521 6.91 -16.98 -22.59
N ASP A 522 5.84 -16.20 -22.83
CA ASP A 522 4.96 -16.41 -23.98
C ASP A 522 5.62 -15.95 -25.27
N GLY A 523 5.41 -16.70 -26.36
CA GLY A 523 5.90 -16.35 -27.70
C GLY A 523 5.12 -15.18 -28.30
N VAL A 524 5.81 -14.09 -28.65
CA VAL A 524 5.21 -12.85 -29.16
C VAL A 524 5.49 -12.68 -30.65
N THR A 525 4.51 -12.19 -31.42
CA THR A 525 4.70 -11.84 -32.84
C THR A 525 5.07 -10.37 -32.99
N ALA A 526 6.29 -10.10 -33.48
CA ALA A 526 6.76 -8.75 -33.77
C ALA A 526 6.30 -8.27 -35.16
N GLY A 527 5.63 -7.12 -35.24
CA GLY A 527 5.21 -6.51 -36.49
C GLY A 527 6.05 -5.27 -36.83
N TRP A 528 6.79 -5.31 -37.95
CA TRP A 528 7.58 -4.17 -38.43
C TRP A 528 6.79 -3.35 -39.47
N LYS A 529 6.74 -2.03 -39.31
CA LYS A 529 6.32 -1.10 -40.38
C LYS A 529 7.57 -0.42 -40.95
N PRO A 530 8.13 -0.88 -42.09
CA PRO A 530 9.27 -0.20 -42.68
C PRO A 530 8.83 1.16 -43.25
N ALA A 531 9.40 2.25 -42.74
CA ALA A 531 9.23 3.59 -43.29
C ALA A 531 10.50 4.00 -44.07
N MET A 532 10.35 4.45 -45.32
CA MET A 532 11.43 5.11 -46.06
C MET A 532 11.47 6.59 -45.69
N THR A 533 12.42 6.99 -44.85
CA THR A 533 12.66 8.41 -44.57
C THR A 533 13.71 8.94 -45.54
N ALA A 534 13.27 9.40 -46.72
CA ALA A 534 14.04 10.43 -47.41
C ALA A 534 13.94 11.70 -46.55
N VAL A 535 15.02 12.08 -45.86
CA VAL A 535 15.02 13.26 -45.00
C VAL A 535 14.76 14.52 -45.84
N LYS A 536 13.50 14.94 -45.88
CA LYS A 536 13.07 16.32 -45.95
C LYS A 536 12.14 16.54 -44.77
N ARG A 537 12.63 17.29 -43.78
CA ARG A 537 11.93 17.87 -42.61
C ARG A 537 10.41 17.61 -42.55
N SER A 538 9.99 16.74 -41.63
CA SER A 538 8.95 16.95 -40.59
C SER A 538 8.48 15.60 -40.05
N GLY A 539 9.15 15.06 -39.03
CA GLY A 539 8.61 14.03 -38.13
C GLY A 539 8.48 14.66 -36.74
N SER A 540 7.42 14.36 -35.99
CA SER A 540 7.24 14.90 -34.64
C SER A 540 8.27 14.31 -33.67
N GLU A 541 8.62 15.07 -32.62
CA GLU A 541 9.60 14.67 -31.59
C GLU A 541 9.27 13.31 -30.93
N GLU A 542 7.99 12.90 -30.91
CA GLU A 542 7.54 11.63 -30.33
C GLU A 542 8.00 10.38 -31.13
N GLU A 543 7.99 10.41 -32.47
CA GLU A 543 8.47 9.26 -33.26
C GLU A 543 10.00 9.12 -33.21
N ALA A 544 10.72 10.21 -32.94
CA ALA A 544 12.15 10.18 -32.68
C ALA A 544 12.49 9.71 -31.25
N ARG A 545 11.64 10.04 -30.25
CA ARG A 545 11.74 9.54 -28.87
C ARG A 545 11.65 8.01 -28.83
N GLN A 546 10.66 7.43 -29.49
CA GLN A 546 10.39 5.98 -29.43
C GLN A 546 11.47 5.12 -30.12
N PHE A 547 12.25 5.71 -31.03
CA PHE A 547 13.35 5.03 -31.73
C PHE A 547 14.71 5.11 -31.01
N CYS A 548 14.82 5.97 -29.98
CA CYS A 548 16.07 6.28 -29.29
C CYS A 548 16.06 5.97 -27.79
N GLU A 549 14.98 5.39 -27.25
CA GLU A 549 14.98 4.79 -25.91
C GLU A 549 16.00 3.64 -25.88
N GLN A 550 17.24 3.97 -25.53
CA GLN A 550 18.29 2.99 -25.29
C GLN A 550 17.99 2.31 -23.97
N ARG A 551 17.86 0.97 -24.00
CA ARG A 551 17.87 0.15 -22.79
C ARG A 551 19.06 0.57 -21.92
N PRO A 552 18.85 0.94 -20.65
CA PRO A 552 19.93 1.35 -19.76
C PRO A 552 21.04 0.31 -19.71
N GLN A 553 22.25 0.69 -20.09
CA GLN A 553 23.42 -0.18 -20.10
C GLN A 553 24.18 -0.01 -18.78
N VAL A 554 24.52 -1.10 -18.09
CA VAL A 554 25.40 -1.03 -16.91
C VAL A 554 26.77 -0.53 -17.36
N LYS A 555 27.24 0.56 -16.73
CA LYS A 555 28.53 1.18 -16.99
C LYS A 555 29.49 1.21 -15.80
N GLY A 556 29.01 0.76 -14.65
CA GLY A 556 29.83 0.54 -13.48
C GLY A 556 29.00 -0.03 -12.34
N ARG A 557 29.57 -0.93 -11.56
CA ARG A 557 29.04 -1.39 -10.29
C ARG A 557 30.18 -1.59 -9.30
N TRP A 558 30.15 -0.90 -8.17
CA TRP A 558 31.10 -1.08 -7.09
C TRP A 558 30.35 -1.62 -5.87
N THR A 559 30.61 -2.90 -5.57
CA THR A 559 29.98 -3.62 -4.45
C THR A 559 30.68 -3.37 -3.11
N PHE A 560 31.92 -2.86 -3.15
CA PHE A 560 32.78 -2.63 -1.98
C PHE A 560 33.01 -3.87 -1.11
N GLU A 561 32.99 -5.08 -1.67
CA GLU A 561 33.27 -6.32 -0.91
C GLU A 561 34.77 -6.55 -0.68
N THR A 562 35.59 -6.08 -1.61
CA THR A 562 37.04 -6.30 -1.59
C THR A 562 37.76 -5.07 -2.07
N ALA A 563 38.85 -4.70 -1.39
CA ALA A 563 39.82 -3.77 -1.92
C ALA A 563 41.23 -4.26 -1.67
N HIS A 564 42.13 -3.93 -2.59
CA HIS A 564 43.52 -4.36 -2.55
C HIS A 564 44.46 -3.20 -2.92
N GLY A 565 45.71 -3.28 -2.46
CA GLY A 565 46.74 -2.30 -2.79
C GLY A 565 46.86 -1.16 -1.78
N SER A 566 47.70 -0.18 -2.13
CA SER A 566 47.91 1.05 -1.35
C SER A 566 48.21 2.19 -2.35
N PRO A 567 47.29 3.13 -2.61
CA PRO A 567 45.93 3.25 -2.04
C PRO A 567 45.04 2.03 -2.35
N LEU A 568 43.98 1.84 -1.55
CA LEU A 568 43.03 0.74 -1.74
C LEU A 568 42.28 0.92 -3.07
N VAL A 569 42.15 -0.16 -3.83
CA VAL A 569 41.38 -0.17 -5.08
C VAL A 569 40.29 -1.23 -4.97
N THR A 570 39.03 -0.80 -5.10
CA THR A 570 37.87 -1.68 -5.20
C THR A 570 37.53 -1.94 -6.67
N PRO A 571 37.31 -3.20 -7.07
CA PRO A 571 37.00 -3.52 -8.46
C PRO A 571 35.61 -2.98 -8.86
N ASP A 572 35.47 -2.71 -10.15
CA ASP A 572 34.17 -2.58 -10.81
C ASP A 572 33.73 -3.99 -11.23
N ALA A 573 32.57 -4.42 -10.73
CA ALA A 573 31.99 -5.72 -11.00
C ALA A 573 31.29 -5.78 -12.38
N SER A 574 31.17 -4.66 -13.08
CA SER A 574 30.63 -4.61 -14.44
C SER A 574 31.65 -5.07 -15.50
N ALA A 575 31.17 -5.26 -16.72
CA ALA A 575 32.02 -5.60 -17.87
C ALA A 575 33.01 -4.47 -18.26
N GLU A 576 32.80 -3.23 -17.81
CA GLU A 576 33.65 -2.08 -18.13
C GLU A 576 34.96 -2.08 -17.33
N GLY A 577 34.98 -2.68 -16.13
CA GLY A 577 36.18 -2.82 -15.30
C GLY A 577 36.78 -1.49 -14.83
N ASN A 578 35.96 -0.44 -14.67
CA ASN A 578 36.37 0.89 -14.24
C ASN A 578 36.59 0.95 -12.71
N ALA A 579 37.64 0.29 -12.23
CA ALA A 579 37.95 0.19 -10.80
C ALA A 579 38.05 1.57 -10.12
N MET A 580 37.62 1.63 -8.85
CA MET A 580 37.63 2.84 -8.02
C MET A 580 38.77 2.79 -7.02
N THR A 581 39.54 3.88 -6.94
CA THR A 581 40.63 4.05 -5.97
C THR A 581 40.16 4.87 -4.78
N LEU A 582 40.41 4.38 -3.58
CA LEU A 582 40.03 4.98 -2.30
C LEU A 582 41.22 5.72 -1.67
N TYR A 583 40.98 6.93 -1.17
CA TYR A 583 41.97 7.84 -0.60
C TYR A 583 41.50 8.36 0.77
N GLY A 584 42.37 9.11 1.46
CA GLY A 584 42.11 9.70 2.79
C GLY A 584 42.36 8.74 3.95
N GLY A 585 42.14 7.45 3.73
CA GLY A 585 42.07 6.48 4.82
C GLY A 585 40.86 5.56 4.71
N ALA A 586 39.92 5.89 3.81
CA ALA A 586 38.72 5.13 3.50
C ALA A 586 38.93 3.61 3.53
N GLU A 587 38.14 2.95 4.36
CA GLU A 587 38.21 1.51 4.61
C GLU A 587 37.01 0.80 4.01
N ILE A 588 37.17 -0.49 3.71
CA ILE A 588 36.04 -1.35 3.33
C ILE A 588 35.52 -2.08 4.57
N GLY A 589 34.21 -2.03 4.75
CA GLY A 589 33.47 -2.60 5.86
C GLY A 589 32.17 -3.26 5.42
N SER A 590 31.23 -3.42 6.36
CA SER A 590 29.91 -3.98 6.09
C SER A 590 29.00 -2.96 5.41
N GLY A 591 28.30 -3.37 4.34
CA GLY A 591 27.30 -2.55 3.67
C GLY A 591 25.87 -3.04 3.87
N TRP A 592 24.93 -2.36 3.21
CA TRP A 592 23.51 -2.72 3.23
C TRP A 592 23.16 -3.87 2.29
N VAL A 593 23.75 -3.92 1.09
CA VAL A 593 23.49 -5.00 0.11
C VAL A 593 24.65 -5.98 0.12
N ASP A 594 25.81 -5.47 -0.27
CA ASP A 594 27.08 -6.17 -0.34
C ASP A 594 28.02 -5.56 0.74
N GLY A 595 29.26 -5.27 0.39
CA GLY A 595 30.19 -4.53 1.22
C GLY A 595 29.87 -3.02 1.25
N GLY A 596 30.58 -2.32 2.12
CA GLY A 596 30.48 -0.88 2.26
C GLY A 596 31.85 -0.24 2.22
N VAL A 597 31.91 1.02 1.80
CA VAL A 597 33.08 1.88 2.04
C VAL A 597 32.73 2.89 3.13
N ASP A 598 33.53 2.89 4.18
CA ASP A 598 33.43 3.82 5.30
C ASP A 598 34.27 5.06 5.01
N LEU A 599 33.64 6.23 5.11
CA LEU A 599 34.22 7.54 4.87
C LEU A 599 34.09 8.40 6.12
N ASP A 600 35.20 8.98 6.58
CA ASP A 600 35.26 9.73 7.84
C ASP A 600 34.62 11.13 7.82
N GLY A 601 34.27 11.64 6.64
CA GLY A 601 33.71 12.98 6.46
C GLY A 601 34.72 14.13 6.61
N VAL A 602 36.03 13.84 6.56
CA VAL A 602 37.11 14.83 6.67
C VAL A 602 37.92 14.90 5.38
N ASP A 603 38.52 13.77 4.95
CA ASP A 603 39.30 13.70 3.72
C ASP A 603 39.23 12.36 2.98
N ASP A 604 38.38 11.44 3.45
CA ASP A 604 38.09 10.18 2.78
C ASP A 604 37.26 10.34 1.51
N TYR A 605 37.68 9.68 0.42
CA TYR A 605 36.93 9.66 -0.83
C TYR A 605 37.31 8.52 -1.76
N GLY A 606 36.41 8.19 -2.68
CA GLY A 606 36.67 7.30 -3.82
C GLY A 606 36.70 8.06 -5.14
N VAL A 607 37.50 7.59 -6.10
CA VAL A 607 37.53 8.15 -7.46
C VAL A 607 37.68 7.04 -8.50
N THR A 608 36.85 7.08 -9.54
CA THR A 608 36.96 6.16 -10.68
C THR A 608 38.13 6.54 -11.60
N SER A 609 38.54 5.65 -12.50
CA SER A 609 39.62 5.96 -13.46
C SER A 609 39.13 6.86 -14.59
N VAL A 610 37.87 6.68 -15.01
CA VAL A 610 37.17 7.50 -16.00
C VAL A 610 35.73 7.75 -15.56
N VAL A 611 35.07 8.74 -16.15
CA VAL A 611 33.63 8.92 -15.97
C VAL A 611 32.89 7.67 -16.49
N PRO A 612 31.99 7.05 -15.70
CA PRO A 612 31.31 5.82 -16.15
C PRO A 612 30.23 6.08 -17.20
N VAL A 613 29.60 7.26 -17.19
CA VAL A 613 28.48 7.60 -18.08
C VAL A 613 28.72 8.91 -18.82
N ASP A 614 28.17 9.03 -20.03
CA ASP A 614 28.06 10.32 -20.72
C ASP A 614 26.96 11.14 -20.05
N THR A 615 27.35 12.14 -19.25
CA THR A 615 26.45 13.03 -18.52
C THR A 615 25.71 14.01 -19.43
N GLY A 616 26.06 14.10 -20.72
CA GLY A 616 25.32 14.88 -21.71
C GLY A 616 24.13 14.14 -22.32
N GLY A 617 24.05 12.82 -22.14
CA GLY A 617 22.93 11.97 -22.56
C GLY A 617 22.03 11.54 -21.39
N SER A 618 21.15 10.57 -21.62
CA SER A 618 20.37 9.96 -20.54
C SER A 618 21.24 9.02 -19.70
N PHE A 619 21.14 9.09 -18.37
CA PHE A 619 21.91 8.26 -17.44
C PHE A 619 21.18 8.08 -16.11
N THR A 620 21.60 7.06 -15.36
CA THR A 620 21.14 6.82 -14.00
C THR A 620 22.34 6.47 -13.11
N VAL A 621 22.37 7.01 -11.90
CA VAL A 621 23.31 6.58 -10.86
C VAL A 621 22.55 6.28 -9.58
N SER A 622 22.91 5.21 -8.89
CA SER A 622 22.27 4.82 -7.64
C SER A 622 23.25 4.27 -6.61
N ALA A 623 22.96 4.47 -5.33
CA ALA A 623 23.76 3.94 -4.24
C ALA A 623 22.92 3.84 -2.97
N TRP A 624 23.32 2.96 -2.06
CA TRP A 624 22.89 2.99 -0.67
C TRP A 624 23.84 3.85 0.14
N ALA A 625 23.30 4.72 0.99
CA ALA A 625 24.08 5.59 1.86
C ALA A 625 23.54 5.58 3.29
N GLN A 626 24.45 5.67 4.26
CA GLN A 626 24.14 5.84 5.67
C GLN A 626 25.17 6.79 6.29
N ALA A 627 24.74 7.88 6.90
CA ALA A 627 25.62 8.76 7.64
C ALA A 627 25.92 8.17 9.04
N ALA A 628 27.14 8.30 9.52
CA ALA A 628 27.53 7.87 10.87
C ALA A 628 26.84 8.71 11.96
N ALA A 629 26.55 9.97 11.64
CA ALA A 629 25.75 10.90 12.44
C ALA A 629 25.07 11.91 11.50
N ALA A 630 24.03 12.60 11.97
CA ALA A 630 23.36 13.63 11.18
C ALA A 630 24.37 14.75 10.80
N PRO A 631 24.61 15.00 9.49
CA PRO A 631 25.56 16.03 9.07
C PRO A 631 25.12 17.43 9.52
N GLU A 632 26.06 18.22 10.04
CA GLU A 632 25.80 19.60 10.49
C GLU A 632 25.81 20.64 9.34
N HIS A 633 26.34 20.25 8.18
CA HIS A 633 26.41 21.05 6.96
C HIS A 633 26.13 20.16 5.74
N GLY A 634 25.96 20.77 4.58
CA GLY A 634 25.71 20.03 3.34
C GLY A 634 26.92 19.16 2.98
N VAL A 635 26.66 17.88 2.69
CA VAL A 635 27.69 16.87 2.39
C VAL A 635 27.35 16.13 1.10
N ALA A 636 28.36 15.82 0.29
CA ALA A 636 28.22 15.24 -1.03
C ALA A 636 28.49 13.74 -1.01
N LEU A 637 27.53 12.98 -1.54
CA LEU A 637 27.66 11.54 -1.71
C LEU A 637 28.35 11.20 -3.04
N LEU A 638 27.89 11.80 -4.14
CA LEU A 638 28.43 11.57 -5.48
C LEU A 638 28.62 12.90 -6.22
N ASP A 639 29.69 13.02 -7.00
CA ASP A 639 29.97 14.20 -7.82
C ASP A 639 30.65 13.79 -9.14
N VAL A 640 30.15 14.31 -10.27
CA VAL A 640 30.89 14.29 -11.54
C VAL A 640 31.26 15.73 -11.88
N PRO A 641 32.50 16.16 -11.59
CA PRO A 641 32.90 17.55 -11.77
C PRO A 641 33.06 17.89 -13.24
N GLY A 642 32.88 19.14 -13.64
CA GLY A 642 33.37 19.70 -14.91
C GLY A 642 34.69 20.44 -14.70
N THR A 643 34.97 21.48 -15.47
CA THR A 643 36.10 22.40 -15.28
C THR A 643 35.74 23.64 -14.44
N ALA A 644 34.48 24.06 -14.47
CA ALA A 644 33.94 25.22 -13.76
C ALA A 644 32.72 24.87 -12.88
N GLN A 645 31.88 23.92 -13.29
CA GLN A 645 30.71 23.44 -12.54
C GLN A 645 30.68 21.91 -12.57
N SER A 646 30.04 21.27 -11.59
CA SER A 646 29.77 19.83 -11.67
C SER A 646 28.62 19.55 -12.63
N ALA A 647 28.73 18.45 -13.41
CA ALA A 647 27.64 17.98 -14.26
C ALA A 647 26.46 17.56 -13.39
N PHE A 648 26.72 16.77 -12.34
CA PHE A 648 25.79 16.58 -11.25
C PHE A 648 26.50 16.37 -9.91
N THR A 649 25.79 16.68 -8.83
CA THR A 649 26.14 16.30 -7.46
C THR A 649 24.90 15.72 -6.79
N VAL A 650 25.03 14.55 -6.16
CA VAL A 650 24.03 13.98 -5.24
C VAL A 650 24.52 14.26 -3.83
N ARG A 651 23.74 15.00 -3.04
CA ARG A 651 24.13 15.51 -1.72
C ARG A 651 23.00 15.45 -0.72
N TYR A 652 23.36 15.47 0.55
CA TYR A 652 22.42 15.67 1.64
C TYR A 652 22.55 17.11 2.15
N GLU A 653 21.40 17.77 2.32
CA GLU A 653 21.28 19.11 2.87
C GLU A 653 20.57 19.03 4.22
N PRO A 654 21.25 19.29 5.35
CA PRO A 654 20.58 19.33 6.63
C PRO A 654 19.58 20.49 6.69
N SER A 655 18.51 20.29 7.46
CA SER A 655 17.60 21.38 7.78
C SER A 655 18.23 22.34 8.79
N ALA A 656 17.72 23.57 8.84
CA ALA A 656 18.04 24.50 9.92
C ALA A 656 17.49 24.02 11.28
N THR A 657 16.52 23.08 11.27
CA THR A 657 15.87 22.51 12.45
C THR A 657 15.91 20.96 12.40
N PRO A 658 17.10 20.34 12.54
CA PRO A 658 17.27 18.89 12.37
C PRO A 658 16.47 18.02 13.35
N GLU A 659 16.01 18.59 14.48
CA GLU A 659 15.16 17.90 15.45
C GLU A 659 13.71 17.65 14.93
N THR A 660 13.26 18.45 13.97
CA THR A 660 11.88 18.41 13.44
C THR A 660 11.81 18.24 11.93
N ASP A 661 12.93 18.41 11.22
CA ASP A 661 13.07 18.23 9.78
C ASP A 661 14.44 17.58 9.54
N PRO A 662 14.50 16.29 9.15
CA PRO A 662 15.74 15.55 8.98
C PRO A 662 16.55 16.01 7.76
N GLY A 663 16.22 17.14 7.14
CA GLY A 663 16.90 17.62 5.94
C GLY A 663 16.36 16.96 4.68
N ARG A 664 17.14 17.02 3.62
CA ARG A 664 16.73 16.52 2.30
C ARG A 664 17.90 15.99 1.49
N TRP A 665 17.63 14.95 0.72
CA TRP A 665 18.50 14.58 -0.38
C TRP A 665 18.25 15.52 -1.55
N ARG A 666 19.32 15.88 -2.25
CA ARG A 666 19.31 16.87 -3.32
C ARG A 666 20.18 16.43 -4.48
N ILE A 667 19.65 16.57 -5.69
CA ILE A 667 20.44 16.62 -6.91
C ILE A 667 20.73 18.09 -7.22
N VAL A 668 21.97 18.37 -7.59
CA VAL A 668 22.40 19.63 -8.19
C VAL A 668 22.90 19.32 -9.59
N MET A 669 22.30 19.92 -10.63
CA MET A 669 22.69 19.67 -12.03
C MET A 669 22.88 20.99 -12.76
N ALA A 670 24.03 21.18 -13.43
CA ALA A 670 24.33 22.41 -14.16
C ALA A 670 24.10 22.25 -15.67
N ALA A 671 23.46 23.25 -16.28
CA ALA A 671 23.14 23.24 -17.71
C ALA A 671 24.35 23.30 -18.64
N ALA A 672 25.50 23.77 -18.14
CA ALA A 672 26.75 23.88 -18.89
C ALA A 672 27.96 23.99 -17.95
N ASP A 673 29.15 23.66 -18.45
CA ASP A 673 30.41 23.81 -17.72
C ASP A 673 30.93 25.26 -17.72
N THR A 674 30.18 26.18 -17.13
CA THR A 674 30.55 27.60 -17.02
C THR A 674 30.14 28.17 -15.67
N GLY A 675 30.89 29.15 -15.16
CA GLY A 675 30.57 29.79 -13.87
C GLY A 675 29.23 30.56 -13.83
N THR A 676 28.54 30.70 -14.96
CA THR A 676 27.24 31.38 -15.09
C THR A 676 26.13 30.44 -15.58
N ALA A 677 26.36 29.14 -15.60
CA ALA A 677 25.35 28.18 -16.03
C ALA A 677 24.18 28.16 -15.04
N THR A 678 22.97 27.96 -15.55
CA THR A 678 21.80 27.68 -14.72
C THR A 678 22.01 26.36 -13.99
N VAL A 679 21.71 26.35 -12.70
CA VAL A 679 21.79 25.16 -11.84
C VAL A 679 20.37 24.80 -11.41
N THR A 680 20.00 23.55 -11.66
CA THR A 680 18.73 22.98 -11.22
C THR A 680 18.94 22.20 -9.92
N HIS A 681 18.01 22.38 -8.97
CA HIS A 681 17.95 21.63 -7.73
C HIS A 681 16.69 20.76 -7.73
N VAL A 682 16.85 19.46 -7.42
CA VAL A 682 15.72 18.55 -7.21
C VAL A 682 15.88 17.94 -5.82
N ASP A 683 14.85 18.12 -4.98
CA ASP A 683 14.85 17.73 -3.58
C ASP A 683 13.95 16.53 -3.32
N ASN A 684 14.33 15.68 -2.37
CA ASN A 684 13.49 14.62 -1.84
C ASN A 684 13.74 14.44 -0.33
N GLY A 685 12.69 14.67 0.46
CA GLY A 685 12.66 14.57 1.91
C GLY A 685 11.97 13.31 2.46
N GLN A 686 11.60 12.35 1.61
CA GLN A 686 10.85 11.14 1.99
C GLN A 686 11.78 10.04 2.55
N PHE A 687 12.46 10.31 3.65
CA PHE A 687 13.27 9.34 4.40
C PHE A 687 13.23 9.62 5.90
N PHE A 688 13.62 8.65 6.71
CA PHE A 688 13.47 8.69 8.16
C PHE A 688 14.60 9.45 8.87
N SER A 689 15.85 9.15 8.54
CA SER A 689 17.03 9.78 9.11
C SER A 689 18.20 9.65 8.13
N PRO A 690 19.13 10.62 8.02
CA PRO A 690 20.37 10.42 7.28
C PRO A 690 21.23 9.29 7.89
N THR A 691 20.99 8.92 9.14
CA THR A 691 21.68 7.82 9.83
C THR A 691 21.07 6.45 9.56
N ASP A 692 19.96 6.38 8.82
CA ASP A 692 19.38 5.12 8.36
C ASP A 692 19.87 4.84 6.93
N TRP A 693 20.00 3.57 6.58
CA TRP A 693 20.29 3.18 5.20
C TRP A 693 19.21 3.68 4.26
N THR A 694 19.64 4.51 3.30
CA THR A 694 18.78 5.13 2.31
C THR A 694 19.26 4.79 0.91
N HIS A 695 18.38 4.24 0.07
CA HIS A 695 18.67 4.06 -1.35
C HIS A 695 18.40 5.36 -2.10
N LEU A 696 19.34 5.78 -2.93
CA LEU A 696 19.25 7.00 -3.72
C LEU A 696 19.41 6.64 -5.19
N ALA A 697 18.56 7.19 -6.05
CA ALA A 697 18.77 7.13 -7.49
C ALA A 697 18.50 8.48 -8.15
N LEU A 698 19.49 8.99 -8.86
CA LEU A 698 19.36 10.09 -9.81
C LEU A 698 19.06 9.46 -11.17
N VAL A 699 17.92 9.82 -11.76
CA VAL A 699 17.55 9.44 -13.13
C VAL A 699 17.47 10.69 -13.98
N TYR A 700 18.26 10.76 -15.05
CA TYR A 700 18.19 11.83 -16.03
C TYR A 700 17.86 11.27 -17.41
N ASP A 701 16.75 11.75 -17.98
CA ASP A 701 16.42 11.53 -19.38
C ASP A 701 16.78 12.77 -20.19
N GLY A 702 17.91 12.71 -20.92
CA GLY A 702 18.39 13.80 -21.76
C GLY A 702 17.51 14.06 -22.99
N PHE A 703 16.68 13.11 -23.42
CA PHE A 703 15.71 13.32 -24.50
C PHE A 703 14.50 14.10 -24.01
N ALA A 704 13.96 13.71 -22.85
CA ALA A 704 12.85 14.41 -22.22
C ALA A 704 13.28 15.69 -21.47
N LYS A 705 14.60 15.85 -21.24
CA LYS A 705 15.17 16.86 -20.33
C LYS A 705 14.55 16.79 -18.94
N HIS A 706 14.35 15.56 -18.47
CA HIS A 706 13.67 15.27 -17.22
C HIS A 706 14.68 14.73 -16.21
N LEU A 707 14.76 15.38 -15.06
CA LEU A 707 15.63 14.99 -13.95
C LEU A 707 14.76 14.57 -12.77
N ALA A 708 15.00 13.38 -12.21
CA ALA A 708 14.26 12.86 -11.07
C ALA A 708 15.18 12.33 -9.96
N LEU A 709 14.79 12.58 -8.70
CA LEU A 709 15.44 12.03 -7.50
C LEU A 709 14.50 11.04 -6.81
N TYR A 710 14.89 9.77 -6.81
CA TYR A 710 14.23 8.73 -6.04
C TYR A 710 14.95 8.52 -4.71
N VAL A 711 14.18 8.43 -3.63
CA VAL A 711 14.64 8.06 -2.29
C VAL A 711 13.86 6.82 -1.88
N ASN A 712 14.57 5.75 -1.53
CA ASN A 712 13.99 4.44 -1.22
C ASN A 712 13.04 3.90 -2.31
N GLY A 713 13.33 4.23 -3.57
CA GLY A 713 12.54 3.81 -4.72
C GLY A 713 11.33 4.69 -5.03
N GLU A 714 11.10 5.76 -4.28
CA GLU A 714 9.91 6.61 -4.39
C GLU A 714 10.24 8.06 -4.77
N LEU A 715 9.34 8.67 -5.54
CA LEU A 715 9.31 10.11 -5.80
C LEU A 715 8.47 10.81 -4.74
N GLN A 716 8.84 12.05 -4.41
CA GLN A 716 8.06 12.92 -3.54
C GLN A 716 7.14 13.82 -4.36
N VAL A 717 5.86 13.85 -3.96
CA VAL A 717 4.90 14.90 -4.36
C VAL A 717 4.29 15.46 -3.09
N LEU A 718 4.59 16.71 -2.79
CA LEU A 718 3.95 17.50 -1.74
C LEU A 718 3.29 18.69 -2.44
N ALA A 719 1.96 18.67 -2.52
CA ALA A 719 1.17 19.80 -2.96
C ALA A 719 0.58 20.48 -1.72
N CYS A 720 0.85 21.76 -1.56
CA CYS A 720 0.26 22.60 -0.55
C CYS A 720 -1.20 22.90 -0.90
N ALA A 721 -2.05 23.03 0.13
CA ALA A 721 -3.43 23.41 -0.08
C ALA A 721 -3.49 24.85 -0.64
N ASP A 722 -4.25 25.02 -1.71
CA ASP A 722 -4.64 26.30 -2.31
C ASP A 722 -6.17 26.24 -2.49
N ALA A 723 -6.89 26.54 -1.41
CA ALA A 723 -8.34 26.40 -1.37
C ALA A 723 -9.06 27.46 -2.20
N ASP A 724 -8.42 28.60 -2.49
CA ASP A 724 -9.00 29.68 -3.27
C ASP A 724 -8.56 29.68 -4.75
N GLY A 725 -7.59 28.84 -5.10
CA GLY A 725 -7.12 28.59 -6.46
C GLY A 725 -6.36 29.77 -7.04
N ASP A 726 -5.74 30.60 -6.20
CA ASP A 726 -5.02 31.80 -6.62
C ASP A 726 -3.56 31.53 -7.06
N GLY A 727 -3.10 30.28 -6.90
CA GLY A 727 -1.75 29.84 -7.22
C GLY A 727 -0.75 30.08 -6.09
N MET A 728 -1.20 30.44 -4.90
CA MET A 728 -0.41 30.52 -3.66
C MET A 728 -0.94 29.52 -2.64
N PRO A 729 -0.05 28.92 -1.83
CA PRO A 729 -0.48 28.04 -0.76
C PRO A 729 -1.18 28.82 0.36
N ASP A 730 -2.28 28.27 0.88
CA ASP A 730 -3.04 28.79 2.03
C ASP A 730 -2.14 28.92 3.27
N ASP A 731 -1.21 27.98 3.43
CA ASP A 731 -0.13 28.06 4.41
C ASP A 731 1.15 28.57 3.75
N SER A 732 1.50 29.82 4.04
CA SER A 732 2.74 30.45 3.59
C SER A 732 4.04 29.75 4.03
N ALA A 733 3.98 28.83 5.01
CA ALA A 733 5.10 27.98 5.41
C ALA A 733 5.21 26.69 4.58
N CYS A 734 4.13 26.30 3.89
CA CYS A 734 4.12 25.17 2.98
C CYS A 734 4.74 25.55 1.63
N THR A 735 5.62 24.70 1.13
CA THR A 735 6.21 24.85 -0.21
C THR A 735 5.89 23.61 -1.01
N ASP A 736 5.31 23.79 -2.20
CA ASP A 736 5.13 22.69 -3.14
C ASP A 736 6.49 22.05 -3.43
N ARG A 737 6.53 20.72 -3.40
CA ARG A 737 7.74 19.95 -3.70
C ARG A 737 7.40 18.79 -4.60
N VAL A 738 8.12 18.71 -5.70
CA VAL A 738 8.16 17.57 -6.58
C VAL A 738 9.61 17.12 -6.67
N SER A 739 9.86 15.82 -6.56
CA SER A 739 11.22 15.27 -6.67
C SER A 739 11.63 15.04 -8.13
N TRP A 740 11.22 15.93 -9.02
CA TRP A 740 11.67 16.00 -10.40
C TRP A 740 11.65 17.42 -10.94
N ALA A 741 12.33 17.64 -12.06
CA ALA A 741 12.27 18.88 -12.83
C ALA A 741 12.31 18.55 -14.33
N ASP A 742 11.52 19.30 -15.10
CA ASP A 742 11.50 19.27 -16.56
C ASP A 742 12.39 20.38 -17.15
N ASP A 743 12.64 20.32 -18.45
CA ASP A 743 13.49 21.27 -19.19
C ASP A 743 14.93 21.40 -18.62
N VAL A 744 15.40 20.38 -17.91
CA VAL A 744 16.74 20.33 -17.33
C VAL A 744 17.76 19.99 -18.40
N LEU A 745 18.71 20.89 -18.59
CA LEU A 745 19.87 20.68 -19.45
C LEU A 745 21.05 20.14 -18.62
N SER A 746 21.90 19.38 -19.28
CA SER A 746 23.17 18.88 -18.75
C SER A 746 24.28 19.06 -19.79
N PHE A 747 25.52 18.76 -19.41
CA PHE A 747 26.67 18.72 -20.30
C PHE A 747 27.49 17.44 -20.12
N ALA A 748 28.20 17.03 -21.16
CA ALA A 748 29.13 15.90 -21.09
C ALA A 748 30.39 16.32 -20.33
N SER A 749 30.65 15.70 -19.18
CA SER A 749 31.92 15.82 -18.47
C SER A 749 32.84 14.65 -18.80
N GLU A 750 34.12 14.93 -18.94
CA GLU A 750 35.18 13.92 -19.08
C GLU A 750 35.89 13.61 -17.75
N GLN A 751 35.49 14.26 -16.65
CA GLN A 751 36.14 14.07 -15.36
C GLN A 751 35.61 12.84 -14.62
N PRO A 752 36.46 12.10 -13.87
CA PRO A 752 36.04 10.89 -13.18
C PRO A 752 34.98 11.13 -12.09
N LEU A 753 34.14 10.12 -11.86
CA LEU A 753 33.16 10.10 -10.78
C LEU A 753 33.89 10.12 -9.43
N GLN A 754 33.43 11.00 -8.55
CA GLN A 754 33.88 11.14 -7.17
C GLN A 754 32.82 10.56 -6.25
N LEU A 755 33.27 9.79 -5.26
CA LEU A 755 32.47 9.25 -4.17
C LEU A 755 32.91 9.94 -2.87
N GLY A 756 31.96 10.48 -2.12
CA GLY A 756 32.19 11.01 -0.78
C GLY A 756 32.77 12.41 -0.69
N ARG A 757 32.82 13.15 -1.80
CA ARG A 757 33.24 14.56 -1.83
C ARG A 757 32.69 15.28 -3.06
N ALA A 758 32.66 16.60 -3.01
CA ALA A 758 32.36 17.43 -4.18
C ALA A 758 33.41 18.51 -4.42
N ARG A 759 33.47 18.98 -5.65
CA ARG A 759 34.27 20.15 -6.01
C ARG A 759 33.58 21.43 -5.52
N THR A 760 34.21 22.13 -4.57
CA THR A 760 33.67 23.36 -3.97
C THR A 760 34.29 24.64 -4.56
N GLY A 761 35.29 24.50 -5.43
CA GLY A 761 35.91 25.61 -6.14
C GLY A 761 36.86 25.14 -7.24
N THR A 762 37.55 26.06 -7.92
CA THR A 762 38.34 25.70 -9.11
C THR A 762 39.45 24.68 -8.83
N ASN A 763 40.01 24.61 -7.63
CA ASN A 763 41.00 23.57 -7.28
C ASN A 763 40.81 23.07 -5.84
N THR A 764 39.59 23.17 -5.32
CA THR A 764 39.28 22.85 -3.93
C THR A 764 38.18 21.81 -3.86
N TRP A 765 38.37 20.87 -2.93
CA TRP A 765 37.45 19.77 -2.63
C TRP A 765 36.92 19.96 -1.22
N GLY A 766 35.67 19.56 -1.00
CA GLY A 766 34.99 19.67 0.29
C GLY A 766 33.71 18.84 0.30
N ASP A 767 32.81 19.17 1.23
CA ASP A 767 31.53 18.50 1.43
C ASP A 767 31.71 16.98 1.59
N TYR A 768 32.67 16.56 2.42
CA TYR A 768 33.03 15.16 2.59
C TYR A 768 31.90 14.37 3.27
N TRP A 769 31.58 13.18 2.76
CA TRP A 769 30.51 12.33 3.29
C TRP A 769 30.96 11.63 4.59
N PRO A 770 30.24 11.82 5.72
CA PRO A 770 30.59 11.21 7.00
C PRO A 770 29.79 9.92 7.22
N GLY A 771 30.16 8.81 6.58
CA GLY A 771 29.48 7.53 6.77
C GLY A 771 29.78 6.48 5.70
N THR A 772 28.88 5.51 5.59
CA THR A 772 29.07 4.32 4.76
C THR A 772 28.29 4.44 3.44
N VAL A 773 28.89 3.98 2.35
CA VAL A 773 28.23 3.83 1.04
C VAL A 773 28.31 2.38 0.59
N SER A 774 27.22 1.85 0.04
CA SER A 774 27.12 0.46 -0.42
C SER A 774 26.46 0.39 -1.81
N ASP A 775 26.86 -0.62 -2.60
CA ASP A 775 26.30 -0.98 -3.90
C ASP A 775 26.06 0.22 -4.84
N LEU A 776 27.15 0.86 -5.28
CA LEU A 776 27.11 1.98 -6.21
C LEU A 776 26.97 1.48 -7.65
N TRP A 777 25.96 1.95 -8.36
CA TRP A 777 25.70 1.65 -9.76
C TRP A 777 25.74 2.90 -10.65
N ALA A 778 26.16 2.70 -11.90
CA ALA A 778 26.05 3.68 -12.97
C ALA A 778 25.50 3.02 -14.24
N PHE A 779 24.49 3.63 -14.86
CA PHE A 779 23.83 3.18 -16.09
C PHE A 779 23.86 4.27 -17.16
N GLN A 780 24.20 3.91 -18.39
CA GLN A 780 23.93 4.75 -19.56
C GLN A 780 22.50 4.51 -20.02
N GLY A 781 21.60 5.43 -19.67
CA GLY A 781 20.16 5.38 -19.90
C GLY A 781 19.36 5.77 -18.65
N ALA A 782 18.13 6.22 -18.85
CA ALA A 782 17.19 6.50 -17.76
C ALA A 782 16.50 5.20 -17.31
N LEU A 783 16.68 4.81 -16.05
CA LEU A 783 15.93 3.69 -15.46
C LEU A 783 14.46 4.07 -15.29
N THR A 784 13.57 3.09 -15.44
CA THR A 784 12.15 3.25 -15.10
C THR A 784 11.96 3.22 -13.59
N THR A 785 10.83 3.75 -13.11
CA THR A 785 10.44 3.69 -11.69
C THR A 785 10.53 2.28 -11.11
N ASP A 786 10.09 1.25 -11.85
CA ASP A 786 10.14 -0.13 -11.38
C ASP A 786 11.57 -0.68 -11.29
N GLN A 787 12.45 -0.31 -12.23
CA GLN A 787 13.86 -0.65 -12.16
C GLN A 787 14.54 0.02 -10.95
N VAL A 788 14.22 1.27 -10.66
CA VAL A 788 14.71 1.98 -9.49
C VAL A 788 14.19 1.36 -8.19
N ARG A 789 12.90 0.99 -8.13
CA ARG A 789 12.31 0.28 -7.00
C ARG A 789 12.95 -1.09 -6.79
N HIS A 790 13.31 -1.79 -7.86
CA HIS A 790 14.02 -3.06 -7.77
C HIS A 790 15.38 -2.90 -7.07
N LEU A 791 16.17 -1.89 -7.44
CA LEU A 791 17.44 -1.57 -6.78
C LEU A 791 17.24 -1.14 -5.31
N ALA A 792 16.15 -0.44 -5.01
CA ALA A 792 15.80 0.03 -3.66
C ALA A 792 15.33 -1.09 -2.70
N VAL A 793 15.07 -2.31 -3.18
CA VAL A 793 14.71 -3.45 -2.31
C VAL A 793 15.93 -4.12 -1.67
N GLY A 794 17.15 -3.88 -2.20
CA GLY A 794 18.40 -4.58 -1.87
C GLY A 794 18.49 -5.05 -0.41
N MET A 795 18.86 -6.31 -0.19
CA MET A 795 18.97 -6.92 1.15
C MET A 795 20.42 -7.28 1.47
N PRO A 796 20.85 -7.21 2.75
CA PRO A 796 22.19 -7.64 3.14
C PRO A 796 22.48 -9.09 2.76
N GLY A 797 23.55 -9.30 1.99
CA GLY A 797 24.02 -10.61 1.54
C GLY A 797 23.24 -11.22 0.36
N MET A 798 22.41 -10.44 -0.34
CA MET A 798 21.78 -10.86 -1.60
C MET A 798 22.27 -9.99 -2.76
N PRO A 799 22.88 -10.58 -3.81
CA PRO A 799 23.31 -9.81 -4.97
C PRO A 799 22.11 -9.09 -5.61
N THR A 800 22.17 -7.77 -5.72
CA THR A 800 21.27 -7.00 -6.58
C THR A 800 21.53 -7.40 -8.04
N ALA A 801 20.48 -7.76 -8.77
CA ALA A 801 20.57 -8.11 -10.20
C ALA A 801 20.46 -6.85 -11.07
N VAL A 802 21.01 -6.91 -12.28
CA VAL A 802 20.84 -5.83 -13.27
C VAL A 802 19.34 -5.70 -13.61
N PRO A 803 18.72 -4.53 -13.45
CA PRO A 803 17.29 -4.36 -13.75
C PRO A 803 16.99 -4.62 -15.22
N GLY A 804 16.39 -5.78 -15.54
CA GLY A 804 16.00 -6.15 -16.90
C GLY A 804 16.95 -7.12 -17.62
N GLU A 805 17.95 -7.71 -16.95
CA GLU A 805 18.56 -8.95 -17.43
C GLU A 805 17.72 -10.14 -16.96
N ALA A 806 17.08 -10.83 -17.90
CA ALA A 806 16.57 -12.17 -17.65
C ALA A 806 17.79 -13.07 -17.38
N THR A 807 17.82 -13.73 -16.22
CA THR A 807 18.76 -14.83 -15.94
C THR A 807 18.40 -16.06 -16.75
#